data_AF-A0A9E2S2V4-F1
#
_entry.id   AF-A0A9E2S2V4-F1
#
_cell.length_a   1.000
_cell.length_b   1.000
_cell.length_c   1.000
_cell.angle_alpha   90.00
_cell.angle_beta   90.00
_cell.angle_gamma   90.00
#
_symmetry.space_group_name_H-M   'P 1'
#
loop_
_entity.id
_entity.type
_entity.pdbx_description
1 polymer ?
#
loop_
_entity_poly.entity_id
_entity_poly.type
_entity_poly.pdbx_seq_one_letter_code
_entity_poly.pdbx_strand_id
1 'polypeptide(L)'
;MPLVYQTASSPTPLQPFTSMGYTNSNHFFLDWNTSPDGTGVTYLDGQSYSFTSDLNLYAQWEQDFHAVTFHENASSSDSVYSSQVENTPTVLTLEKNLNPSFSNSGYLFQSWNTSPTGNGLSFSDGATFSFVSPLDLYAQWAPVVGFSPNGGTGSQSSIVDTASGAVTLPLSVGVSRPGYSFIGWNAKVDGTGTTYEPGATFSTTVPATLYAQWAPVVGFSPNGGIGSQASIVGSASGTLTLPISVGLSRYGYSFSGWNTNVDGSGTTYQPGATFSTTVPTTLYAQWTPQRFSVTFNPNGGQGVVPTETANFGSSIMVPGASSLSHFGFRFLGWNSSPGASTPSYTVASPVLINGDLTLYAVWVPIRATLRLASNDGGPAPPAAVSFVGKSVVLPDGGGMSYPHHVLAGWSTRRHGSVERKPGQRVVLTGNVTWYAQWKLVTDVVRVDEGNGRLIRRVVAWGTRFRLPTSAPLPARKRLLGWRVVGGGTHLLRSAETVSISASVEFVAVYAPTVVRPAKIVLTLDPGSGVGPLVHLTLNSGTEWVVPPGTHLTRPGFHFLGWSTLPLSMRVDQPVGLREKVLRSQTLHAVWLALPSVSTLTEIAVVKEFAPNSSLLTPEILSSLDAGAQTIAKMGASRVEIFGFATLSDPVAGAASVAQQRAEAAATQLRRDLVGMGDSRVVVTWSGDGRLTSSVLRAFRVVELFAN
;
A
#
# COMPACT_ATOMS: atom_id res chain seq x y z
N MET A 1 -97.03 83.44 -52.52
CA MET A 1 -97.44 84.30 -51.38
C MET A 1 -98.96 84.48 -51.46
N PRO A 2 -99.70 84.57 -50.34
CA PRO A 2 -101.13 84.89 -50.37
C PRO A 2 -101.35 86.27 -51.01
N LEU A 3 -102.47 86.44 -51.73
CA LEU A 3 -102.83 87.70 -52.38
C LEU A 3 -103.22 88.75 -51.32
N VAL A 4 -102.62 89.93 -51.38
CA VAL A 4 -103.07 91.12 -50.65
C VAL A 4 -103.95 91.93 -51.58
N TYR A 5 -105.13 92.29 -51.11
CA TYR A 5 -106.08 93.11 -51.85
C TYR A 5 -106.11 94.52 -51.26
N GLN A 6 -105.94 95.53 -52.11
CA GLN A 6 -106.13 96.93 -51.76
C GLN A 6 -107.26 97.50 -52.63
N THR A 7 -108.22 98.18 -52.01
CA THR A 7 -109.34 98.82 -52.70
C THR A 7 -109.43 100.29 -52.31
N ALA A 8 -109.68 101.17 -53.29
CA ALA A 8 -109.87 102.60 -53.08
C ALA A 8 -110.78 103.18 -54.16
N SER A 9 -111.46 104.29 -53.87
CA SER A 9 -112.37 105.00 -54.78
C SER A 9 -111.79 106.29 -55.37
N SER A 10 -110.51 106.57 -55.10
CA SER A 10 -109.77 107.73 -55.59
C SER A 10 -108.27 107.42 -55.68
N PRO A 11 -107.45 108.20 -56.42
CA PRO A 11 -106.02 107.97 -56.51
C PRO A 11 -105.35 107.89 -55.14
N THR A 12 -104.81 106.72 -54.81
CA THR A 12 -104.27 106.40 -53.48
C THR A 12 -102.90 105.71 -53.63
N PRO A 13 -101.91 106.00 -52.77
CA PRO A 13 -100.67 105.24 -52.68
C PRO A 13 -100.93 103.74 -52.56
N LEU A 14 -100.25 102.94 -53.38
CA LEU A 14 -100.15 101.50 -53.17
C LEU A 14 -99.60 101.26 -51.76
N GLN A 15 -100.16 100.26 -51.07
CA GLN A 15 -99.70 99.92 -49.73
C GLN A 15 -98.19 99.62 -49.77
N PRO A 16 -97.34 100.28 -48.94
CA PRO A 16 -95.91 100.04 -48.96
C PRO A 16 -95.58 98.58 -48.64
N PHE A 17 -94.63 97.99 -49.34
CA PHE A 17 -94.23 96.60 -49.17
C PHE A 17 -93.87 96.27 -47.71
N THR A 18 -93.16 97.18 -47.04
CA THR A 18 -92.74 97.03 -45.63
C THR A 18 -93.92 96.87 -44.66
N SER A 19 -95.11 97.37 -45.01
CA SER A 19 -96.33 97.24 -44.19
C SER A 19 -97.06 95.90 -44.38
N MET A 20 -96.69 95.12 -45.39
CA MET A 20 -97.32 93.83 -45.72
C MET A 20 -96.74 92.64 -44.93
N GLY A 21 -95.59 92.83 -44.26
CA GLY A 21 -94.96 91.80 -43.42
C GLY A 21 -94.38 90.60 -44.18
N TYR A 22 -94.15 90.73 -45.49
CA TYR A 22 -93.51 89.68 -46.29
C TYR A 22 -92.00 89.84 -46.30
N THR A 23 -91.30 88.71 -46.39
CA THR A 23 -89.86 88.63 -46.59
C THR A 23 -89.56 87.59 -47.66
N ASN A 24 -88.59 87.85 -48.52
CA ASN A 24 -87.98 86.85 -49.39
C ASN A 24 -86.54 86.65 -48.91
N SER A 25 -86.21 85.44 -48.46
CA SER A 25 -84.87 85.18 -47.94
C SER A 25 -83.81 85.43 -49.02
N ASN A 26 -82.75 86.16 -48.66
CA ASN A 26 -81.59 86.49 -49.51
C ASN A 26 -81.92 87.32 -50.76
N HIS A 27 -83.05 88.04 -50.72
CA HIS A 27 -83.41 89.02 -51.73
C HIS A 27 -83.97 90.27 -51.06
N PHE A 28 -83.72 91.44 -51.63
CA PHE A 28 -84.42 92.66 -51.25
C PHE A 28 -85.50 93.01 -52.26
N PHE A 29 -86.60 93.57 -51.76
CA PHE A 29 -87.71 94.03 -52.59
C PHE A 29 -87.26 95.28 -53.36
N LEU A 30 -87.42 95.25 -54.68
CA LEU A 30 -87.17 96.40 -55.54
C LEU A 30 -88.41 97.28 -55.60
N ASP A 31 -89.42 96.82 -56.34
CA ASP A 31 -90.63 97.54 -56.70
C ASP A 31 -91.72 96.54 -57.16
N TRP A 32 -92.89 97.04 -57.52
CA TRP A 32 -94.00 96.26 -58.05
C TRP A 32 -94.01 96.25 -59.58
N ASN A 33 -94.39 95.15 -60.23
CA ASN A 33 -94.53 95.07 -61.70
C ASN A 33 -95.84 94.40 -62.12
N THR A 34 -96.41 94.79 -63.27
CA THR A 34 -97.65 94.18 -63.78
C THR A 34 -97.45 92.78 -64.38
N SER A 35 -96.21 92.32 -64.56
CA SER A 35 -95.87 90.98 -65.02
C SER A 35 -94.96 90.27 -64.00
N PRO A 36 -95.13 88.95 -63.74
CA PRO A 36 -94.28 88.21 -62.82
C PRO A 36 -92.80 88.18 -63.24
N ASP A 37 -92.52 88.24 -64.54
CA ASP A 37 -91.18 88.20 -65.13
C ASP A 37 -90.52 89.57 -65.25
N GLY A 38 -91.15 90.62 -64.72
CA GLY A 38 -90.62 91.99 -64.74
C GLY A 38 -90.76 92.73 -66.09
N THR A 39 -91.31 92.10 -67.13
CA THR A 39 -91.45 92.72 -68.46
C THR A 39 -92.61 93.72 -68.57
N GLY A 40 -93.45 93.80 -67.55
CA GLY A 40 -94.59 94.71 -67.48
C GLY A 40 -94.22 96.13 -67.03
N VAL A 41 -95.24 96.90 -66.67
CA VAL A 41 -95.07 98.27 -66.18
C VAL A 41 -94.63 98.23 -64.72
N THR A 42 -93.59 99.00 -64.38
CA THR A 42 -93.07 99.12 -63.02
C THR A 42 -93.83 100.20 -62.24
N TYR A 43 -94.15 99.88 -60.99
CA TYR A 43 -94.74 100.78 -60.01
C TYR A 43 -93.81 100.85 -58.80
N LEU A 44 -93.35 102.06 -58.47
CA LEU A 44 -92.50 102.27 -57.30
C LEU A 44 -93.24 101.92 -56.00
N ASP A 45 -92.53 101.48 -54.97
CA ASP A 45 -93.16 101.23 -53.67
C ASP A 45 -93.87 102.49 -53.14
N GLY A 46 -95.14 102.37 -52.77
CA GLY A 46 -95.95 103.52 -52.35
C GLY A 46 -96.45 104.44 -53.47
N GLN A 47 -96.21 104.12 -54.75
CA GLN A 47 -96.70 104.94 -55.87
C GLN A 47 -98.24 105.04 -55.87
N SER A 48 -98.79 106.23 -56.15
CA SER A 48 -100.23 106.41 -56.25
C SER A 48 -100.82 105.78 -57.51
N TYR A 49 -101.87 104.98 -57.36
CA TYR A 49 -102.64 104.37 -58.45
C TYR A 49 -104.08 104.87 -58.45
N SER A 50 -104.68 105.07 -59.63
CA SER A 50 -106.00 105.70 -59.77
C SER A 50 -107.20 104.76 -59.52
N PHE A 51 -106.97 103.45 -59.31
CA PHE A 51 -108.00 102.42 -59.03
C PHE A 51 -109.21 102.45 -60.00
N THR A 52 -109.00 102.81 -61.26
CA THR A 52 -110.04 102.82 -62.31
C THR A 52 -110.35 101.44 -62.88
N SER A 53 -109.50 100.45 -62.59
CA SER A 53 -109.67 99.03 -62.91
C SER A 53 -108.81 98.16 -62.00
N ASP A 54 -109.18 96.89 -61.85
CA ASP A 54 -108.38 95.88 -61.16
C ASP A 54 -106.99 95.74 -61.80
N LEU A 55 -105.96 95.60 -60.96
CA LEU A 55 -104.56 95.46 -61.39
C LEU A 55 -103.86 94.44 -60.51
N ASN A 56 -103.23 93.43 -61.14
CA ASN A 56 -102.35 92.50 -60.44
C ASN A 56 -100.92 93.04 -60.47
N LEU A 57 -100.29 93.08 -59.30
CA LEU A 57 -98.90 93.49 -59.13
C LEU A 57 -98.09 92.35 -58.53
N TYR A 58 -96.88 92.16 -59.06
CA TYR A 58 -95.93 91.15 -58.65
C TYR A 58 -94.68 91.83 -58.10
N ALA A 59 -94.30 91.48 -56.86
CA ALA A 59 -93.09 91.97 -56.24
C ALA A 59 -91.85 91.54 -57.05
N GLN A 60 -91.00 92.50 -57.40
CA GLN A 60 -89.71 92.26 -58.03
C GLN A 60 -88.62 92.22 -56.95
N TRP A 61 -87.66 91.33 -57.13
CA TRP A 61 -86.65 91.00 -56.12
C TRP A 61 -85.27 91.03 -56.74
N GLU A 62 -84.30 91.60 -56.03
CA GLU A 62 -82.88 91.51 -56.37
C GLU A 62 -82.17 90.65 -55.33
N GLN A 63 -81.27 89.77 -55.79
CA GLN A 63 -80.50 88.90 -54.90
C GLN A 63 -79.51 89.72 -54.08
N ASP A 64 -79.51 89.48 -52.77
CA ASP A 64 -78.59 90.11 -51.83
C ASP A 64 -77.39 89.18 -51.63
N PHE A 65 -76.20 89.62 -52.06
CA PHE A 65 -74.95 88.87 -51.99
C PHE A 65 -74.04 89.47 -50.94
N HIS A 66 -73.47 88.61 -50.09
CA HIS A 66 -72.46 89.02 -49.12
C HIS A 66 -71.13 88.35 -49.41
N ALA A 67 -70.03 89.02 -49.05
CA ALA A 67 -68.68 88.50 -49.23
C ALA A 67 -68.09 88.05 -47.89
N VAL A 68 -67.42 86.90 -47.91
CA VAL A 68 -66.44 86.52 -46.90
C VAL A 68 -65.05 86.80 -47.48
N THR A 69 -64.29 87.66 -46.81
CA THR A 69 -62.91 87.99 -47.17
C THR A 69 -61.95 87.22 -46.28
N PHE A 70 -61.16 86.35 -46.87
CA PHE A 70 -60.08 85.60 -46.22
C PHE A 70 -58.79 86.42 -46.31
N HIS A 71 -58.16 86.70 -45.17
CA HIS A 71 -56.88 87.39 -45.06
C HIS A 71 -55.79 86.40 -44.67
N GLU A 72 -54.66 86.41 -45.39
CA GLU A 72 -53.53 85.51 -45.15
C GLU A 72 -52.93 85.71 -43.75
N ASN A 73 -52.91 86.93 -43.22
CA ASN A 73 -52.52 87.24 -41.84
C ASN A 73 -51.15 86.61 -41.45
N ALA A 74 -50.20 86.55 -42.39
CA ALA A 74 -48.85 86.07 -42.12
C ALA A 74 -48.02 87.13 -41.35
N SER A 75 -48.41 88.41 -41.41
CA SER A 75 -47.81 89.51 -40.66
C SER A 75 -48.82 90.63 -40.39
N SER A 76 -48.51 91.54 -39.47
CA SER A 76 -49.40 92.67 -39.12
C SER A 76 -49.63 93.68 -40.25
N SER A 77 -48.87 93.62 -41.33
CA SER A 77 -48.99 94.47 -42.53
C SER A 77 -49.33 93.68 -43.79
N ASP A 78 -49.78 92.43 -43.62
CA ASP A 78 -50.09 91.55 -44.74
C ASP A 78 -51.36 92.02 -45.48
N SER A 79 -51.24 92.14 -46.79
CA SER A 79 -52.31 92.61 -47.68
C SER A 79 -52.82 91.51 -48.61
N VAL A 80 -52.37 90.26 -48.46
CA VAL A 80 -52.83 89.15 -49.29
C VAL A 80 -54.20 88.68 -48.79
N TYR A 81 -55.19 88.71 -49.68
CA TYR A 81 -56.55 88.26 -49.39
C TYR A 81 -57.20 87.57 -50.59
N SER A 82 -58.24 86.78 -50.31
CA SER A 82 -59.13 86.16 -51.29
C SER A 82 -60.57 86.32 -50.81
N SER A 83 -61.54 86.34 -51.72
CA SER A 83 -62.96 86.54 -51.36
C SER A 83 -63.87 85.46 -51.94
N GLN A 84 -64.85 85.03 -51.16
CA GLN A 84 -65.96 84.19 -51.62
C GLN A 84 -67.26 84.98 -51.47
N VAL A 85 -68.07 85.02 -52.52
CA VAL A 85 -69.33 85.77 -52.55
C VAL A 85 -70.45 84.79 -52.82
N GLU A 86 -71.42 84.75 -51.91
CA GLU A 86 -72.58 83.85 -51.99
C GLU A 86 -73.81 84.56 -51.41
N ASN A 87 -74.98 83.98 -51.65
CA ASN A 87 -76.27 84.48 -51.13
C ASN A 87 -77.06 83.39 -50.40
N THR A 88 -76.49 82.21 -50.16
CA THR A 88 -77.12 81.14 -49.38
C THR A 88 -76.08 80.47 -48.48
N PRO A 89 -76.47 79.69 -47.45
CA PRO A 89 -75.52 78.98 -46.63
C PRO A 89 -74.64 78.01 -47.45
N THR A 90 -73.34 78.32 -47.52
CA THR A 90 -72.38 77.60 -48.38
C THR A 90 -71.11 77.27 -47.58
N VAL A 91 -70.45 76.19 -47.97
CA VAL A 91 -69.13 75.80 -47.41
C VAL A 91 -68.09 76.84 -47.83
N LEU A 92 -67.34 77.34 -46.86
CA LEU A 92 -66.22 78.24 -47.10
C LEU A 92 -65.13 77.54 -47.93
N THR A 93 -64.48 78.30 -48.80
CA THR A 93 -63.37 77.79 -49.63
C THR A 93 -62.23 77.32 -48.72
N LEU A 94 -61.79 76.07 -48.92
CA LEU A 94 -60.65 75.52 -48.17
C LEU A 94 -59.40 76.37 -48.42
N GLU A 95 -58.59 76.59 -47.38
CA GLU A 95 -57.37 77.42 -47.45
C GLU A 95 -56.49 77.07 -48.65
N LYS A 96 -56.22 75.77 -48.86
CA LYS A 96 -55.40 75.26 -49.96
C LYS A 96 -55.93 75.57 -51.38
N ASN A 97 -57.20 75.97 -51.49
CA ASN A 97 -57.89 76.25 -52.74
C ASN A 97 -58.11 77.76 -52.97
N LEU A 98 -57.65 78.63 -52.06
CA LEU A 98 -57.74 80.08 -52.22
C LEU A 98 -56.85 80.56 -53.37
N ASN A 99 -57.26 81.66 -54.01
CA ASN A 99 -56.51 82.31 -55.07
C ASN A 99 -56.52 83.84 -54.87
N PRO A 100 -55.37 84.47 -54.57
CA PRO A 100 -54.03 83.88 -54.48
C PRO A 100 -53.90 82.83 -53.37
N SER A 101 -53.00 81.85 -53.57
CA SER A 101 -52.70 80.83 -52.56
C SER A 101 -51.97 81.43 -51.37
N PHE A 102 -52.32 81.02 -50.16
CA PHE A 102 -51.68 81.51 -48.94
C PHE A 102 -50.46 80.66 -48.58
N SER A 103 -49.44 81.28 -47.99
CA SER A 103 -48.20 80.66 -47.54
C SER A 103 -47.53 81.47 -46.43
N ASN A 104 -47.30 80.84 -45.28
CA ASN A 104 -46.49 81.43 -44.20
C ASN A 104 -45.30 80.50 -43.87
N SER A 105 -44.09 80.92 -44.26
CA SER A 105 -42.91 80.06 -44.21
C SER A 105 -42.57 79.63 -42.77
N GLY A 106 -42.51 78.32 -42.53
CA GLY A 106 -42.26 77.75 -41.20
C GLY A 106 -43.48 77.69 -40.29
N TYR A 107 -44.67 77.98 -40.80
CA TYR A 107 -45.93 77.88 -40.08
C TYR A 107 -46.91 76.92 -40.76
N LEU A 108 -47.86 76.38 -40.00
CA LEU A 108 -48.98 75.58 -40.50
C LEU A 108 -50.32 76.29 -40.21
N PHE A 109 -51.18 76.39 -41.22
CA PHE A 109 -52.53 76.92 -41.08
C PHE A 109 -53.33 76.08 -40.07
N GLN A 110 -54.01 76.74 -39.13
CA GLN A 110 -54.83 76.09 -38.10
C GLN A 110 -56.32 76.27 -38.35
N SER A 111 -56.75 77.53 -38.48
CA SER A 111 -58.16 77.90 -38.54
C SER A 111 -58.32 79.34 -39.01
N TRP A 112 -59.56 79.74 -39.27
CA TRP A 112 -59.94 81.11 -39.53
C TRP A 112 -60.46 81.79 -38.26
N ASN A 113 -60.20 83.08 -38.08
CA ASN A 113 -60.73 83.85 -36.95
C ASN A 113 -61.25 85.23 -37.38
N THR A 114 -62.30 85.74 -36.75
CA THR A 114 -62.83 87.08 -37.06
C THR A 114 -61.97 88.24 -36.54
N SER A 115 -60.85 87.95 -35.89
CA SER A 115 -59.85 88.92 -35.45
C SER A 115 -58.45 88.46 -35.88
N PRO A 116 -57.58 89.36 -36.38
CA PRO A 116 -56.21 89.02 -36.74
C PRO A 116 -55.40 88.52 -35.54
N THR A 117 -55.78 88.90 -34.31
CA THR A 117 -55.11 88.46 -33.08
C THR A 117 -55.65 87.14 -32.51
N GLY A 118 -56.60 86.48 -33.20
CA GLY A 118 -57.17 85.21 -32.76
C GLY A 118 -58.20 85.31 -31.62
N ASN A 119 -58.51 86.50 -31.12
CA ASN A 119 -59.44 86.71 -29.99
C ASN A 119 -60.92 86.75 -30.41
N GLY A 120 -61.22 86.61 -31.70
CA GLY A 120 -62.57 86.59 -32.26
C GLY A 120 -63.18 85.19 -32.34
N LEU A 121 -64.26 85.06 -33.11
CA LEU A 121 -64.91 83.78 -33.37
C LEU A 121 -64.04 82.93 -34.31
N SER A 122 -63.88 81.65 -33.99
CA SER A 122 -63.06 80.71 -34.78
C SER A 122 -63.92 79.85 -35.70
N PHE A 123 -63.44 79.62 -36.91
CA PHE A 123 -64.06 78.77 -37.92
C PHE A 123 -63.06 77.70 -38.37
N SER A 124 -63.50 76.45 -38.44
CA SER A 124 -62.71 75.38 -39.05
C SER A 124 -62.55 75.62 -40.55
N ASP A 125 -61.49 75.08 -41.15
CA ASP A 125 -61.33 75.12 -42.60
C ASP A 125 -62.52 74.44 -43.30
N GLY A 126 -63.15 75.13 -44.25
CA GLY A 126 -64.36 74.63 -44.90
C GLY A 126 -65.61 74.61 -44.03
N ALA A 127 -65.71 75.44 -42.99
CA ALA A 127 -66.95 75.60 -42.24
C ALA A 127 -68.11 76.08 -43.14
N THR A 128 -69.35 75.67 -42.86
CA THR A 128 -70.53 76.24 -43.52
C THR A 128 -70.85 77.60 -42.92
N PHE A 129 -70.98 78.62 -43.77
CA PHE A 129 -71.31 79.99 -43.38
C PHE A 129 -72.60 80.48 -44.04
N SER A 130 -73.44 81.16 -43.27
CA SER A 130 -74.65 81.81 -43.76
C SER A 130 -74.31 83.24 -44.18
N PHE A 131 -74.32 83.51 -45.48
CA PHE A 131 -73.96 84.81 -46.09
C PHE A 131 -75.06 85.88 -45.90
N VAL A 132 -75.38 86.18 -44.64
CA VAL A 132 -76.41 87.16 -44.23
C VAL A 132 -75.83 88.56 -43.96
N SER A 133 -74.50 88.68 -43.89
CA SER A 133 -73.74 89.93 -43.80
C SER A 133 -72.30 89.68 -44.27
N PRO A 134 -71.53 90.74 -44.63
CA PRO A 134 -70.11 90.58 -44.93
C PRO A 134 -69.32 90.10 -43.69
N LEU A 135 -68.22 89.37 -43.90
CA LEU A 135 -67.35 88.88 -42.83
C LEU A 135 -65.87 88.86 -43.25
N ASP A 136 -65.00 89.37 -42.40
CA ASP A 136 -63.55 89.19 -42.53
C ASP A 136 -63.07 88.01 -41.66
N LEU A 137 -62.28 87.14 -42.28
CA LEU A 137 -61.66 85.98 -41.63
C LEU A 137 -60.14 86.05 -41.81
N TYR A 138 -59.41 85.96 -40.72
CA TYR A 138 -57.95 86.01 -40.67
C TYR A 138 -57.39 84.64 -40.35
N ALA A 139 -56.50 84.14 -41.20
CA ALA A 139 -55.83 82.86 -40.96
C ALA A 139 -55.04 82.90 -39.65
N GLN A 140 -55.14 81.83 -38.88
CA GLN A 140 -54.37 81.62 -37.66
C GLN A 140 -53.31 80.57 -37.94
N TRP A 141 -52.06 80.92 -37.67
CA TRP A 141 -50.87 80.13 -37.99
C TRP A 141 -50.22 79.60 -36.71
N ALA A 142 -49.77 78.35 -36.74
CA ALA A 142 -48.98 77.76 -35.66
C ALA A 142 -47.54 77.49 -36.13
N PRO A 143 -46.51 77.86 -35.35
CA PRO A 143 -45.12 77.65 -35.75
C PRO A 143 -44.79 76.16 -35.85
N VAL A 144 -43.99 75.82 -36.85
CA VAL A 144 -43.47 74.48 -37.08
C VAL A 144 -42.10 74.36 -36.42
N VAL A 145 -41.92 73.31 -35.62
CA VAL A 145 -40.64 72.92 -35.03
C VAL A 145 -40.02 71.81 -35.86
N GLY A 146 -38.93 72.14 -36.55
CA GLY A 146 -38.13 71.20 -37.32
C GLY A 146 -37.06 70.51 -36.47
N PHE A 147 -36.56 69.38 -36.97
CA PHE A 147 -35.54 68.58 -36.30
C PHE A 147 -34.38 68.26 -37.24
N SER A 148 -33.16 68.56 -36.80
CA SER A 148 -31.92 68.21 -37.50
C SER A 148 -31.23 67.03 -36.81
N PRO A 149 -30.81 65.98 -37.56
CA PRO A 149 -30.04 64.87 -36.98
C PRO A 149 -28.63 65.26 -36.53
N ASN A 150 -28.17 66.47 -36.87
CA ASN A 150 -26.93 67.11 -36.37
C ASN A 150 -25.71 66.18 -36.34
N GLY A 151 -25.18 65.83 -37.52
CA GLY A 151 -24.08 64.89 -37.67
C GLY A 151 -24.49 63.41 -37.59
N GLY A 152 -25.76 63.12 -37.32
CA GLY A 152 -26.40 61.83 -37.55
C GLY A 152 -27.01 61.71 -38.96
N THR A 153 -27.77 60.63 -39.15
CA THR A 153 -28.54 60.28 -40.35
C THR A 153 -30.00 60.05 -39.99
N GLY A 154 -30.87 59.93 -41.01
CA GLY A 154 -32.31 59.80 -40.83
C GLY A 154 -33.03 61.15 -40.78
N SER A 155 -34.33 61.09 -40.57
CA SER A 155 -35.22 62.25 -40.57
C SER A 155 -36.25 62.11 -39.48
N GLN A 156 -36.48 63.19 -38.75
CA GLN A 156 -37.54 63.28 -37.75
C GLN A 156 -38.62 64.25 -38.26
N SER A 157 -39.88 63.81 -38.25
CA SER A 157 -41.01 64.64 -38.66
C SER A 157 -41.08 65.89 -37.79
N SER A 158 -41.36 67.03 -38.43
CA SER A 158 -41.65 68.27 -37.74
C SER A 158 -42.92 68.16 -36.90
N ILE A 159 -42.99 68.93 -35.84
CA ILE A 159 -44.18 69.07 -34.98
C ILE A 159 -44.70 70.49 -35.06
N VAL A 160 -45.97 70.68 -34.77
CA VAL A 160 -46.63 71.99 -34.79
C VAL A 160 -46.96 72.36 -33.36
N ASP A 161 -46.53 73.54 -32.93
CA ASP A 161 -46.84 74.07 -31.61
C ASP A 161 -48.13 74.89 -31.68
N THR A 162 -49.25 74.24 -31.40
CA THR A 162 -50.55 74.91 -31.35
C THR A 162 -50.63 75.71 -30.06
N ALA A 163 -51.20 76.93 -30.13
CA ALA A 163 -51.21 77.94 -29.06
C ALA A 163 -51.89 77.51 -27.72
N SER A 164 -52.22 76.24 -27.53
CA SER A 164 -52.90 75.66 -26.37
C SER A 164 -52.11 74.62 -25.57
N GLY A 165 -50.85 74.29 -25.90
CA GLY A 165 -50.05 73.46 -25.00
C GLY A 165 -48.70 73.04 -25.56
N ALA A 166 -47.67 73.14 -24.72
CA ALA A 166 -46.31 72.72 -25.04
C ALA A 166 -46.28 71.32 -25.69
N VAL A 167 -45.50 71.18 -26.75
CA VAL A 167 -45.39 69.94 -27.53
C VAL A 167 -44.34 69.02 -26.93
N THR A 168 -44.63 67.71 -26.88
CA THR A 168 -43.67 66.70 -26.43
C THR A 168 -42.63 66.44 -27.52
N LEU A 169 -41.35 66.61 -27.19
CA LEU A 169 -40.25 66.36 -28.11
C LEU A 169 -40.06 64.86 -28.38
N PRO A 170 -39.67 64.46 -29.61
CA PRO A 170 -39.47 63.06 -29.97
C PRO A 170 -38.41 62.36 -29.10
N LEU A 171 -38.66 61.11 -28.76
CA LEU A 171 -37.77 60.30 -27.90
C LEU A 171 -36.47 59.87 -28.61
N SER A 172 -36.53 59.49 -29.89
CA SER A 172 -35.36 59.17 -30.75
C SER A 172 -35.73 58.66 -32.16
N VAL A 173 -37.01 58.63 -32.54
CA VAL A 173 -37.54 57.63 -33.49
C VAL A 173 -37.04 57.81 -34.93
N GLY A 174 -36.63 59.00 -35.33
CA GLY A 174 -36.24 59.28 -36.72
C GLY A 174 -34.75 59.37 -37.02
N VAL A 175 -33.87 59.42 -36.01
CA VAL A 175 -32.46 59.79 -36.19
C VAL A 175 -31.51 58.74 -35.62
N SER A 176 -30.38 58.51 -36.30
CA SER A 176 -29.34 57.59 -35.83
C SER A 176 -27.93 58.08 -36.16
N ARG A 177 -26.96 57.79 -35.28
CA ARG A 177 -25.55 58.10 -35.49
C ARG A 177 -24.69 56.92 -35.02
N PRO A 178 -24.07 56.15 -35.95
CA PRO A 178 -23.31 54.94 -35.58
C PRO A 178 -22.25 55.19 -34.52
N GLY A 179 -22.25 54.37 -33.46
CA GLY A 179 -21.32 54.50 -32.33
C GLY A 179 -21.69 55.57 -31.30
N TYR A 180 -22.80 56.28 -31.48
CA TYR A 180 -23.30 57.27 -30.53
C TYR A 180 -24.70 56.91 -30.02
N SER A 181 -25.06 57.43 -28.85
CA SER A 181 -26.41 57.35 -28.29
C SER A 181 -27.07 58.72 -28.36
N PHE A 182 -28.36 58.74 -28.71
CA PHE A 182 -29.17 59.96 -28.70
C PHE A 182 -29.49 60.34 -27.25
N ILE A 183 -29.10 61.54 -26.84
CA ILE A 183 -29.27 62.02 -25.45
C ILE A 183 -30.25 63.18 -25.32
N GLY A 184 -30.80 63.69 -26.42
CA GLY A 184 -31.76 64.80 -26.42
C GLY A 184 -31.60 65.75 -27.59
N TRP A 185 -32.21 66.91 -27.47
CA TRP A 185 -32.23 67.98 -28.47
C TRP A 185 -31.56 69.25 -27.94
N ASN A 186 -31.03 70.09 -28.81
CA ASN A 186 -30.48 71.40 -28.45
C ASN A 186 -31.01 72.52 -29.34
N ALA A 187 -31.17 73.71 -28.77
CA ALA A 187 -31.62 74.90 -29.51
C ALA A 187 -30.59 75.43 -30.53
N LYS A 188 -29.31 75.01 -30.44
CA LYS A 188 -28.24 75.41 -31.34
C LYS A 188 -27.50 74.21 -31.91
N VAL A 189 -27.00 74.36 -33.13
CA VAL A 189 -26.25 73.32 -33.86
C VAL A 189 -24.95 72.92 -33.16
N ASP A 190 -24.28 73.86 -32.50
CA ASP A 190 -23.01 73.67 -31.79
C ASP A 190 -23.18 73.07 -30.38
N GLY A 191 -24.42 72.84 -29.94
CA GLY A 191 -24.74 72.31 -28.62
C GLY A 191 -24.62 73.32 -27.48
N THR A 192 -24.34 74.60 -27.75
CA THR A 192 -24.23 75.66 -26.72
C THR A 192 -25.57 76.28 -26.33
N GLY A 193 -26.66 75.87 -26.99
CA GLY A 193 -28.01 76.29 -26.67
C GLY A 193 -28.60 75.53 -25.48
N THR A 194 -29.87 75.80 -25.19
CA THR A 194 -30.65 75.03 -24.20
C THR A 194 -30.77 73.58 -24.64
N THR A 195 -30.45 72.64 -23.74
CA THR A 195 -30.64 71.20 -23.96
C THR A 195 -32.01 70.77 -23.44
N TYR A 196 -32.68 69.91 -24.21
CA TYR A 196 -33.95 69.30 -23.89
C TYR A 196 -33.80 67.79 -23.88
N GLU A 197 -34.19 67.15 -22.78
CA GLU A 197 -34.20 65.69 -22.70
C GLU A 197 -35.22 65.09 -23.68
N PRO A 198 -35.02 63.82 -24.10
CA PRO A 198 -36.02 63.10 -24.89
C PRO A 198 -37.39 63.11 -24.18
N GLY A 199 -38.46 63.53 -24.87
CA GLY A 199 -39.80 63.60 -24.28
C GLY A 199 -40.06 64.86 -23.45
N ALA A 200 -39.11 65.80 -23.37
CA ALA A 200 -39.35 67.09 -22.75
C ALA A 200 -40.46 67.87 -23.48
N THR A 201 -41.14 68.76 -22.76
CA THR A 201 -42.08 69.71 -23.37
C THR A 201 -41.33 70.91 -23.93
N PHE A 202 -41.73 71.36 -25.12
CA PHE A 202 -41.15 72.50 -25.81
C PHE A 202 -42.26 73.41 -26.32
N SER A 203 -42.08 74.72 -26.19
CA SER A 203 -43.00 75.73 -26.75
C SER A 203 -42.23 76.88 -27.37
N THR A 204 -42.78 77.45 -28.43
CA THR A 204 -42.21 78.55 -29.20
C THR A 204 -43.31 79.36 -29.88
N THR A 205 -43.12 80.68 -29.99
CA THR A 205 -44.03 81.57 -30.73
C THR A 205 -43.57 81.83 -32.17
N VAL A 206 -42.39 81.31 -32.53
CA VAL A 206 -41.77 81.44 -33.86
C VAL A 206 -41.24 80.09 -34.34
N PRO A 207 -41.07 79.86 -35.65
CA PRO A 207 -40.54 78.60 -36.16
C PRO A 207 -39.15 78.34 -35.58
N ALA A 208 -38.89 77.09 -35.23
CA ALA A 208 -37.64 76.70 -34.58
C ALA A 208 -37.07 75.43 -35.21
N THR A 209 -35.76 75.25 -35.12
CA THR A 209 -35.10 73.98 -35.45
C THR A 209 -34.32 73.51 -34.23
N LEU A 210 -34.61 72.29 -33.78
CA LEU A 210 -33.86 71.63 -32.73
C LEU A 210 -32.87 70.62 -33.31
N TYR A 211 -31.69 70.53 -32.70
CA TYR A 211 -30.56 69.75 -33.19
C TYR A 211 -30.31 68.56 -32.27
N ALA A 212 -30.22 67.36 -32.82
CA ALA A 212 -29.96 66.15 -32.03
C ALA A 212 -28.61 66.27 -31.29
N GLN A 213 -28.58 65.85 -30.03
CA GLN A 213 -27.38 65.70 -29.24
C GLN A 213 -27.01 64.23 -29.08
N TRP A 214 -25.72 63.96 -29.18
CA TRP A 214 -25.16 62.63 -29.27
C TRP A 214 -24.03 62.47 -28.24
N ALA A 215 -24.09 61.39 -27.46
CA ALA A 215 -22.97 60.98 -26.61
C ALA A 215 -22.23 59.79 -27.23
N PRO A 216 -20.89 59.78 -27.25
CA PRO A 216 -20.13 58.63 -27.75
C PRO A 216 -20.39 57.40 -26.87
N VAL A 217 -20.51 56.24 -27.52
CA VAL A 217 -20.62 54.95 -26.83
C VAL A 217 -19.23 54.34 -26.68
N VAL A 218 -18.89 53.94 -25.46
CA VAL A 218 -17.69 53.17 -25.17
C VAL A 218 -18.04 51.70 -25.10
N GLY A 219 -17.55 50.94 -26.08
CA GLY A 219 -17.67 49.50 -26.14
C GLY A 219 -16.52 48.78 -25.42
N PHE A 220 -16.76 47.54 -25.04
CA PHE A 220 -15.81 46.73 -24.28
C PHE A 220 -15.60 45.37 -24.94
N SER A 221 -14.36 45.08 -25.32
CA SER A 221 -13.96 43.78 -25.86
C SER A 221 -13.33 42.90 -24.76
N PRO A 222 -13.74 41.63 -24.60
CA PRO A 222 -13.10 40.72 -23.65
C PRO A 222 -11.68 40.31 -24.05
N ASN A 223 -11.24 40.64 -25.27
CA ASN A 223 -9.86 40.50 -25.75
C ASN A 223 -9.20 39.14 -25.44
N GLY A 224 -9.75 38.07 -26.03
CA GLY A 224 -9.31 36.69 -25.78
C GLY A 224 -9.86 36.06 -24.49
N GLY A 225 -10.62 36.81 -23.69
CA GLY A 225 -11.50 36.27 -22.65
C GLY A 225 -12.88 35.88 -23.17
N ILE A 226 -13.73 35.39 -22.27
CA ILE A 226 -15.14 35.07 -22.47
C ILE A 226 -16.03 35.98 -21.58
N GLY A 227 -17.31 36.04 -21.92
CA GLY A 227 -18.29 36.92 -21.29
C GLY A 227 -18.52 38.20 -22.09
N SER A 228 -19.38 39.07 -21.58
CA SER A 228 -19.71 40.36 -22.19
C SER A 228 -19.74 41.45 -21.13
N GLN A 229 -19.33 42.64 -21.54
CA GLN A 229 -19.45 43.85 -20.74
C GLN A 229 -20.34 44.82 -21.51
N ALA A 230 -21.39 45.31 -20.85
CA ALA A 230 -22.30 46.27 -21.46
C ALA A 230 -21.55 47.57 -21.80
N SER A 231 -21.81 48.11 -22.99
CA SER A 231 -21.30 49.41 -23.40
C SER A 231 -21.82 50.52 -22.48
N ILE A 232 -21.02 51.54 -22.28
CA ILE A 232 -21.39 52.71 -21.49
C ILE A 232 -21.59 53.89 -22.44
N VAL A 233 -22.69 54.60 -22.26
CA VAL A 233 -22.94 55.87 -22.93
C VAL A 233 -22.21 56.95 -22.14
N GLY A 234 -21.34 57.71 -22.80
CA GLY A 234 -20.69 58.86 -22.17
C GLY A 234 -21.71 59.93 -21.76
N SER A 235 -21.25 60.88 -20.94
CA SER A 235 -21.96 62.16 -20.79
C SER A 235 -21.63 63.07 -21.98
N ALA A 236 -22.43 64.11 -22.23
CA ALA A 236 -22.08 65.15 -23.22
C ALA A 236 -20.72 65.82 -22.90
N SER A 237 -20.30 65.79 -21.63
CA SER A 237 -19.00 66.28 -21.15
C SER A 237 -17.85 65.28 -21.27
N GLY A 238 -18.10 64.04 -21.72
CA GLY A 238 -17.08 63.08 -22.14
C GLY A 238 -16.49 62.18 -21.07
N THR A 239 -16.69 62.42 -19.77
CA THR A 239 -16.18 61.60 -18.66
C THR A 239 -17.12 60.48 -18.23
N LEU A 240 -16.59 59.28 -17.97
CA LEU A 240 -17.29 58.12 -17.40
C LEU A 240 -16.37 57.25 -16.53
N THR A 241 -16.95 56.44 -15.65
CA THR A 241 -16.22 55.46 -14.83
C THR A 241 -16.20 54.10 -15.51
N LEU A 242 -15.01 53.53 -15.69
CA LEU A 242 -14.85 52.22 -16.30
C LEU A 242 -15.33 51.10 -15.37
N PRO A 243 -15.97 50.05 -15.91
CA PRO A 243 -16.48 48.95 -15.10
C PRO A 243 -15.33 48.19 -14.45
N ILE A 244 -15.52 47.83 -13.18
CA ILE A 244 -14.82 46.71 -12.56
C ILE A 244 -15.33 45.44 -13.24
N SER A 245 -14.48 44.49 -13.63
CA SER A 245 -14.87 43.38 -14.52
C SER A 245 -15.97 42.49 -13.91
N VAL A 246 -17.23 42.80 -14.17
CA VAL A 246 -18.37 41.98 -13.77
C VAL A 246 -18.73 41.11 -14.98
N GLY A 247 -18.45 39.80 -14.90
CA GLY A 247 -18.84 38.83 -15.91
C GLY A 247 -17.81 38.51 -16.99
N LEU A 248 -16.60 39.09 -16.93
CA LEU A 248 -15.49 38.69 -17.81
C LEU A 248 -14.59 37.65 -17.14
N SER A 249 -14.15 36.65 -17.91
CA SER A 249 -13.16 35.67 -17.43
C SER A 249 -12.24 35.21 -18.55
N ARG A 250 -11.02 34.78 -18.18
CA ARG A 250 -10.06 34.17 -19.11
C ARG A 250 -9.26 33.12 -18.34
N TYR A 251 -9.38 31.86 -18.76
CA TYR A 251 -8.77 30.73 -18.04
C TYR A 251 -7.25 30.92 -17.88
N GLY A 252 -6.76 30.86 -16.63
CA GLY A 252 -5.35 31.04 -16.28
C GLY A 252 -4.88 32.50 -16.22
N TYR A 253 -5.78 33.48 -16.35
CA TYR A 253 -5.46 34.90 -16.28
C TYR A 253 -6.36 35.63 -15.29
N SER A 254 -5.87 36.76 -14.77
CA SER A 254 -6.64 37.70 -13.95
C SER A 254 -6.85 39.00 -14.71
N PHE A 255 -8.08 39.53 -14.65
CA PHE A 255 -8.41 40.81 -15.25
C PHE A 255 -7.61 41.92 -14.57
N SER A 256 -6.88 42.70 -15.35
CA SER A 256 -5.94 43.73 -14.87
C SER A 256 -6.42 45.15 -15.18
N GLY A 257 -7.48 45.29 -15.97
CA GLY A 257 -7.99 46.58 -16.41
C GLY A 257 -8.32 46.59 -17.90
N TRP A 258 -8.40 47.78 -18.46
CA TRP A 258 -8.76 48.06 -19.85
C TRP A 258 -7.58 48.71 -20.57
N ASN A 259 -7.41 48.45 -21.86
CA ASN A 259 -6.40 49.08 -22.70
C ASN A 259 -7.04 49.70 -23.95
N THR A 260 -6.47 50.79 -24.46
CA THR A 260 -6.96 51.45 -25.69
C THR A 260 -6.61 50.70 -26.96
N ASN A 261 -5.63 49.79 -26.92
CA ASN A 261 -5.21 48.97 -28.06
C ASN A 261 -5.41 47.48 -27.75
N VAL A 262 -5.74 46.71 -28.79
CA VAL A 262 -6.01 45.27 -28.70
C VAL A 262 -4.80 44.46 -28.23
N ASP A 263 -3.59 44.87 -28.61
CA ASP A 263 -2.32 44.21 -28.27
C ASP A 263 -1.76 44.62 -26.89
N GLY A 264 -2.43 45.54 -26.19
CA GLY A 264 -2.00 46.05 -24.90
C GLY A 264 -0.92 47.15 -24.97
N SER A 265 -0.52 47.60 -26.16
CA SER A 265 0.47 48.68 -26.34
C SER A 265 -0.08 50.09 -26.05
N GLY A 266 -1.39 50.20 -25.90
CA GLY A 266 -2.08 51.46 -25.65
C GLY A 266 -2.02 51.90 -24.19
N THR A 267 -2.86 52.86 -23.83
CA THR A 267 -2.95 53.35 -22.45
C THR A 267 -3.75 52.37 -21.61
N THR A 268 -3.18 51.93 -20.48
CA THR A 268 -3.86 51.06 -19.52
C THR A 268 -4.65 51.86 -18.50
N TYR A 269 -5.90 51.47 -18.28
CA TYR A 269 -6.80 51.99 -17.27
C TYR A 269 -7.14 50.90 -16.27
N GLN A 270 -6.95 51.21 -14.97
CA GLN A 270 -7.33 50.31 -13.90
C GLN A 270 -8.86 50.12 -13.83
N PRO A 271 -9.36 49.00 -13.30
CA PRO A 271 -10.79 48.82 -13.03
C PRO A 271 -11.32 49.97 -12.16
N GLY A 272 -12.44 50.61 -12.54
CA GLY A 272 -12.98 51.76 -11.82
C GLY A 272 -12.32 53.11 -12.14
N ALA A 273 -11.33 53.16 -13.04
CA ALA A 273 -10.72 54.43 -13.45
C ALA A 273 -11.69 55.32 -14.24
N THR A 274 -11.48 56.64 -14.17
CA THR A 274 -12.18 57.59 -15.02
C THR A 274 -11.59 57.57 -16.42
N PHE A 275 -12.44 57.52 -17.43
CA PHE A 275 -12.10 57.55 -18.85
C PHE A 275 -12.85 58.69 -19.52
N SER A 276 -12.18 59.40 -20.44
CA SER A 276 -12.78 60.49 -21.20
C SER A 276 -12.63 60.26 -22.69
N THR A 277 -13.71 60.43 -23.45
CA THR A 277 -13.65 60.41 -24.92
C THR A 277 -14.72 61.27 -25.55
N THR A 278 -14.39 61.85 -26.71
CA THR A 278 -15.30 62.62 -27.57
C THR A 278 -15.75 61.83 -28.79
N VAL A 279 -15.20 60.63 -29.00
CA VAL A 279 -15.50 59.76 -30.14
C VAL A 279 -15.81 58.33 -29.67
N PRO A 280 -16.60 57.55 -30.43
CA PRO A 280 -16.89 56.16 -30.09
C PRO A 280 -15.59 55.39 -29.97
N THR A 281 -15.43 54.67 -28.86
CA THR A 281 -14.15 54.00 -28.53
C THR A 281 -14.44 52.57 -28.09
N THR A 282 -13.58 51.63 -28.51
CA THR A 282 -13.58 50.27 -27.94
C THR A 282 -12.38 50.12 -27.03
N LEU A 283 -12.62 49.73 -25.77
CA LEU A 283 -11.57 49.36 -24.83
C LEU A 283 -11.46 47.84 -24.77
N TYR A 284 -10.23 47.36 -24.61
CA TYR A 284 -9.89 45.94 -24.65
C TYR A 284 -9.48 45.46 -23.27
N ALA A 285 -10.06 44.36 -22.79
CA ALA A 285 -9.67 43.77 -21.52
C ALA A 285 -8.17 43.42 -21.52
N GLN A 286 -7.48 43.79 -20.45
CA GLN A 286 -6.09 43.44 -20.24
C GLN A 286 -6.00 42.36 -19.17
N TRP A 287 -5.15 41.37 -19.43
CA TRP A 287 -5.09 40.13 -18.66
C TRP A 287 -3.67 39.88 -18.19
N THR A 288 -3.49 39.63 -16.90
CA THR A 288 -2.20 39.20 -16.33
C THR A 288 -2.24 37.69 -16.10
N PRO A 289 -1.25 36.93 -16.60
CA PRO A 289 -1.16 35.49 -16.31
C PRO A 289 -1.16 35.23 -14.80
N GLN A 290 -1.98 34.28 -14.36
CA GLN A 290 -1.92 33.82 -12.97
C GLN A 290 -0.64 33.03 -12.74
N ARG A 291 -0.15 33.04 -11.48
CA ARG A 291 0.98 32.23 -11.05
C ARG A 291 0.48 30.95 -10.40
N PHE A 292 1.06 29.83 -10.80
CA PHE A 292 0.79 28.51 -10.24
C PHE A 292 2.03 27.93 -9.60
N SER A 293 1.82 27.08 -8.60
CA SER A 293 2.86 26.39 -7.86
C SER A 293 3.14 25.02 -8.46
N VAL A 294 4.43 24.66 -8.53
CA VAL A 294 4.86 23.29 -8.84
C VAL A 294 5.57 22.73 -7.63
N THR A 295 4.94 21.73 -7.03
CA THR A 295 5.43 21.07 -5.82
C THR A 295 6.03 19.72 -6.21
N PHE A 296 7.28 19.52 -5.83
CA PHE A 296 7.95 18.24 -5.98
C PHE A 296 7.84 17.46 -4.68
N ASN A 297 7.45 16.20 -4.73
CA ASN A 297 7.31 15.31 -3.58
C ASN A 297 8.30 14.14 -3.72
N PRO A 298 9.24 13.97 -2.78
CA PRO A 298 10.25 12.91 -2.86
C PRO A 298 9.67 11.48 -2.75
N ASN A 299 8.37 11.33 -2.46
CA ASN A 299 7.60 10.10 -2.58
C ASN A 299 8.24 8.91 -1.84
N GLY A 300 8.44 9.06 -0.53
CA GLY A 300 9.15 8.10 0.33
C GLY A 300 10.66 8.31 0.40
N GLY A 301 11.24 9.09 -0.53
CA GLY A 301 12.60 9.59 -0.42
C GLY A 301 12.76 10.70 0.62
N GLN A 302 14.01 11.02 0.93
CA GLN A 302 14.45 12.06 1.84
C GLN A 302 15.23 13.12 1.07
N GLY A 303 15.20 14.38 1.53
CA GLY A 303 15.95 15.49 0.94
C GLY A 303 15.10 16.74 0.74
N VAL A 304 15.74 17.82 0.25
CA VAL A 304 15.06 19.08 -0.07
C VAL A 304 14.76 19.10 -1.55
N VAL A 305 13.53 19.46 -1.88
CA VAL A 305 13.03 19.67 -3.23
C VAL A 305 12.67 21.15 -3.40
N PRO A 306 12.97 21.76 -4.55
CA PRO A 306 12.56 23.14 -4.81
C PRO A 306 11.04 23.21 -4.94
N THR A 307 10.47 24.33 -4.49
CA THR A 307 9.12 24.75 -4.87
C THR A 307 9.28 25.80 -5.96
N GLU A 308 8.79 25.49 -7.15
CA GLU A 308 8.87 26.40 -8.29
C GLU A 308 7.53 27.11 -8.45
N THR A 309 7.55 28.35 -8.95
CA THR A 309 6.33 29.05 -9.37
C THR A 309 6.51 29.55 -10.79
N ALA A 310 5.44 29.45 -11.58
CA ALA A 310 5.47 29.83 -12.99
C ALA A 310 4.16 30.49 -13.39
N ASN A 311 4.24 31.36 -14.39
CA ASN A 311 3.05 31.96 -14.98
C ASN A 311 2.28 30.92 -15.78
N PHE A 312 0.96 31.04 -15.85
CA PHE A 312 0.12 30.25 -16.73
C PHE A 312 0.65 30.25 -18.18
N GLY A 313 0.72 29.08 -18.80
CA GLY A 313 1.21 28.89 -20.16
C GLY A 313 2.73 28.99 -20.33
N SER A 314 3.48 29.28 -19.25
CA SER A 314 4.94 29.18 -19.26
C SER A 314 5.41 27.77 -18.91
N SER A 315 6.68 27.47 -19.16
CA SER A 315 7.27 26.17 -18.84
C SER A 315 8.34 26.29 -17.78
N ILE A 316 8.41 25.28 -16.89
CA ILE A 316 9.56 25.08 -16.00
C ILE A 316 10.39 23.89 -16.45
N MET A 317 11.66 23.86 -16.05
CA MET A 317 12.52 22.71 -16.25
C MET A 317 12.41 21.77 -15.06
N VAL A 318 12.18 20.48 -15.33
CA VAL A 318 12.08 19.46 -14.27
C VAL A 318 13.42 19.34 -13.52
N PRO A 319 13.43 19.49 -12.18
CA PRO A 319 14.65 19.44 -11.39
C PRO A 319 15.23 18.03 -11.35
N GLY A 320 16.55 17.97 -11.15
CA GLY A 320 17.25 16.73 -10.86
C GLY A 320 16.99 16.22 -9.44
N ALA A 321 17.63 15.09 -9.10
CA ALA A 321 17.51 14.44 -7.79
C ALA A 321 18.83 14.44 -6.99
N SER A 322 19.75 15.36 -7.26
CA SER A 322 21.06 15.42 -6.59
C SER A 322 20.95 15.64 -5.07
N SER A 323 19.90 16.31 -4.61
CA SER A 323 19.59 16.52 -3.19
C SER A 323 18.72 15.42 -2.58
N LEU A 324 18.29 14.43 -3.37
CA LEU A 324 17.36 13.40 -2.95
C LEU A 324 18.06 12.06 -2.72
N SER A 325 17.60 11.35 -1.69
CA SER A 325 18.05 10.00 -1.38
C SER A 325 16.88 9.10 -1.02
N HIS A 326 16.88 7.88 -1.54
CA HIS A 326 15.94 6.83 -1.11
C HIS A 326 16.73 5.53 -0.98
N PHE A 327 17.02 5.13 0.26
CA PHE A 327 17.90 3.99 0.51
C PHE A 327 17.38 2.71 -0.17
N GLY A 328 18.22 2.09 -1.00
CA GLY A 328 17.90 0.90 -1.78
C GLY A 328 17.21 1.13 -3.12
N PHE A 329 17.03 2.39 -3.53
CA PHE A 329 16.38 2.75 -4.78
C PHE A 329 17.21 3.74 -5.61
N ARG A 330 16.96 3.76 -6.92
CA ARG A 330 17.51 4.69 -7.89
C ARG A 330 16.41 5.57 -8.43
N PHE A 331 16.64 6.88 -8.48
CA PHE A 331 15.73 7.85 -9.06
C PHE A 331 15.64 7.69 -10.59
N LEU A 332 14.43 7.73 -11.15
CA LEU A 332 14.19 7.67 -12.61
C LEU A 332 13.67 8.98 -13.20
N GLY A 333 13.00 9.81 -12.41
CA GLY A 333 12.29 11.00 -12.87
C GLY A 333 11.07 11.25 -12.01
N TRP A 334 10.13 12.03 -12.52
CA TRP A 334 8.92 12.42 -11.79
C TRP A 334 7.64 11.96 -12.51
N ASN A 335 6.56 11.86 -11.76
CA ASN A 335 5.22 11.53 -12.29
C ASN A 335 4.15 12.32 -11.52
N SER A 336 3.02 12.65 -12.14
CA SER A 336 1.89 13.30 -11.46
C SER A 336 1.12 12.33 -10.56
N SER A 337 1.28 11.01 -10.74
CA SER A 337 0.72 9.97 -9.88
C SER A 337 1.75 9.43 -8.90
N PRO A 338 1.45 9.38 -7.58
CA PRO A 338 2.37 8.86 -6.57
C PRO A 338 2.66 7.35 -6.72
N GLY A 339 1.77 6.60 -7.37
CA GLY A 339 1.91 5.15 -7.57
C GLY A 339 2.59 4.72 -8.87
N ALA A 340 3.10 5.67 -9.67
CA ALA A 340 3.68 5.36 -10.97
C ALA A 340 5.03 4.63 -10.86
N SER A 341 5.23 3.62 -11.71
CA SER A 341 6.48 2.86 -11.82
C SER A 341 7.43 3.40 -12.89
N THR A 342 6.94 4.28 -13.77
CA THR A 342 7.73 4.94 -14.81
C THR A 342 7.54 6.46 -14.75
N PRO A 343 8.60 7.25 -15.03
CA PRO A 343 8.48 8.71 -15.05
C PRO A 343 7.74 9.17 -16.31
N SER A 344 6.84 10.14 -16.14
CA SER A 344 6.26 10.91 -17.27
C SER A 344 7.01 12.22 -17.49
N TYR A 345 7.79 12.66 -16.51
CA TYR A 345 8.56 13.89 -16.52
C TYR A 345 10.03 13.57 -16.22
N THR A 346 10.87 13.66 -17.25
CA THR A 346 12.31 13.44 -17.14
C THR A 346 13.04 14.72 -16.75
N VAL A 347 14.18 14.58 -16.07
CA VAL A 347 15.02 15.70 -15.63
C VAL A 347 15.39 16.58 -16.82
N ALA A 348 15.39 17.89 -16.61
CA ALA A 348 15.67 18.92 -17.63
C ALA A 348 14.72 18.90 -18.84
N SER A 349 13.55 18.25 -18.74
CA SER A 349 12.49 18.40 -19.74
C SER A 349 11.57 19.57 -19.37
N PRO A 350 11.08 20.35 -20.34
CA PRO A 350 10.13 21.43 -20.07
C PRO A 350 8.75 20.87 -19.72
N VAL A 351 8.08 21.51 -18.75
CA VAL A 351 6.71 21.20 -18.35
C VAL A 351 5.87 22.44 -18.41
N LEU A 352 4.82 22.41 -19.24
CA LEU A 352 3.85 23.49 -19.39
C LEU A 352 2.98 23.61 -18.14
N ILE A 353 2.89 24.81 -17.59
CA ILE A 353 2.15 25.09 -16.35
C ILE A 353 0.79 25.68 -16.67
N ASN A 354 -0.25 24.88 -16.47
CA ASN A 354 -1.66 25.26 -16.69
C ASN A 354 -2.48 25.33 -15.39
N GLY A 355 -1.85 25.05 -14.25
CA GLY A 355 -2.48 24.95 -12.94
C GLY A 355 -1.45 24.52 -11.89
N ASP A 356 -1.88 24.42 -10.63
CA ASP A 356 -1.03 23.84 -9.59
C ASP A 356 -0.73 22.37 -9.91
N LEU A 357 0.55 22.00 -9.80
CA LEU A 357 1.03 20.69 -10.19
C LEU A 357 1.86 20.08 -9.07
N THR A 358 1.51 18.88 -8.62
CA THR A 358 2.34 18.09 -7.72
C THR A 358 2.96 16.93 -8.49
N LEU A 359 4.29 16.80 -8.42
CA LEU A 359 5.05 15.75 -9.07
C LEU A 359 5.75 14.89 -8.02
N TYR A 360 5.58 13.58 -8.12
CA TYR A 360 6.10 12.56 -7.22
C TYR A 360 7.33 11.89 -7.84
N ALA A 361 8.38 11.72 -7.05
CA ALA A 361 9.59 11.02 -7.48
C ALA A 361 9.27 9.55 -7.81
N VAL A 362 9.79 9.07 -8.93
CA VAL A 362 9.70 7.68 -9.37
C VAL A 362 11.03 6.98 -9.07
N TRP A 363 10.93 5.90 -8.31
CA TRP A 363 12.07 5.15 -7.78
C TRP A 363 12.06 3.71 -8.29
N VAL A 364 13.22 3.18 -8.69
CA VAL A 364 13.39 1.76 -9.03
C VAL A 364 14.29 1.06 -7.99
N PRO A 365 13.90 -0.10 -7.46
CA PRO A 365 14.73 -0.86 -6.52
C PRO A 365 16.08 -1.23 -7.12
N ILE A 366 17.15 -1.05 -6.34
CA ILE A 366 18.51 -1.46 -6.72
C ILE A 366 18.69 -2.94 -6.38
N ARG A 367 19.11 -3.74 -7.36
CA ARG A 367 19.44 -5.16 -7.15
C ARG A 367 20.81 -5.29 -6.48
N ALA A 368 20.91 -6.22 -5.54
CA ALA A 368 22.15 -6.60 -4.88
C ALA A 368 22.36 -8.11 -4.97
N THR A 369 23.62 -8.51 -5.16
CA THR A 369 24.04 -9.91 -5.19
C THR A 369 24.81 -10.26 -3.93
N LEU A 370 24.32 -11.27 -3.20
CA LEU A 370 25.04 -11.96 -2.14
C LEU A 370 25.78 -13.16 -2.74
N ARG A 371 27.11 -13.08 -2.76
CA ARG A 371 27.97 -14.21 -3.11
C ARG A 371 28.38 -14.95 -1.86
N LEU A 372 28.36 -16.28 -1.92
CA LEU A 372 28.77 -17.15 -0.82
C LEU A 372 30.00 -17.92 -1.26
N ALA A 373 31.11 -17.71 -0.58
CA ALA A 373 32.34 -18.45 -0.81
C ALA A 373 32.46 -19.57 0.23
N SER A 374 32.68 -20.81 -0.22
CA SER A 374 32.81 -21.98 0.64
C SER A 374 34.09 -22.00 1.47
N ASN A 375 35.07 -21.15 1.13
CA ASN A 375 36.33 -21.00 1.86
C ASN A 375 36.97 -22.36 2.17
N ASP A 376 37.33 -23.07 1.10
CA ASP A 376 37.95 -24.41 1.11
C ASP A 376 36.99 -25.59 1.40
N GLY A 377 35.71 -25.32 1.70
CA GLY A 377 34.69 -26.34 1.98
C GLY A 377 33.92 -26.91 0.77
N GLY A 378 34.58 -27.16 -0.36
CA GLY A 378 33.94 -27.74 -1.55
C GLY A 378 33.10 -26.74 -2.37
N PRO A 379 32.07 -27.16 -3.12
CA PRO A 379 31.36 -26.29 -4.06
C PRO A 379 30.67 -25.13 -3.33
N ALA A 380 30.93 -23.91 -3.82
CA ALA A 380 30.29 -22.71 -3.31
C ALA A 380 28.77 -22.73 -3.58
N PRO A 381 27.92 -22.28 -2.64
CA PRO A 381 26.49 -22.14 -2.89
C PRO A 381 26.21 -21.14 -4.04
N PRO A 382 25.08 -21.28 -4.75
CA PRO A 382 24.69 -20.30 -5.76
C PRO A 382 24.51 -18.92 -5.12
N ALA A 383 24.87 -17.88 -5.87
CA ALA A 383 24.68 -16.51 -5.43
C ALA A 383 23.18 -16.21 -5.27
N ALA A 384 22.81 -15.55 -4.16
CA ALA A 384 21.46 -15.08 -3.95
C ALA A 384 21.33 -13.65 -4.48
N VAL A 385 20.30 -13.37 -5.26
CA VAL A 385 19.98 -12.02 -5.75
C VAL A 385 18.74 -11.53 -5.01
N SER A 386 18.82 -10.32 -4.47
CA SER A 386 17.68 -9.62 -3.86
C SER A 386 17.80 -8.12 -4.11
N PHE A 387 17.06 -7.31 -3.35
CA PHE A 387 17.12 -5.85 -3.42
C PHE A 387 17.89 -5.28 -2.23
N VAL A 388 18.58 -4.16 -2.44
CA VAL A 388 19.20 -3.40 -1.36
C VAL A 388 18.14 -3.01 -0.32
N GLY A 389 18.48 -3.13 0.96
CA GLY A 389 17.57 -2.93 2.10
C GLY A 389 16.71 -4.15 2.45
N LYS A 390 16.71 -5.22 1.64
CA LYS A 390 16.05 -6.48 1.99
C LYS A 390 16.98 -7.42 2.73
N SER A 391 16.40 -8.21 3.63
CA SER A 391 17.12 -9.23 4.38
C SER A 391 17.19 -10.54 3.60
N VAL A 392 18.36 -11.14 3.50
CA VAL A 392 18.56 -12.50 2.98
C VAL A 392 18.99 -13.41 4.13
N VAL A 393 18.45 -14.62 4.18
CA VAL A 393 18.85 -15.64 5.16
C VAL A 393 20.16 -16.27 4.69
N LEU A 394 21.18 -16.28 5.54
CA LEU A 394 22.41 -16.99 5.27
C LEU A 394 22.19 -18.50 5.36
N PRO A 395 22.60 -19.29 4.36
CA PRO A 395 22.29 -20.71 4.34
C PRO A 395 23.05 -21.46 5.44
N ASP A 396 22.55 -22.65 5.74
CA ASP A 396 23.13 -23.61 6.68
C ASP A 396 24.37 -24.33 6.14
N GLY A 397 24.68 -24.11 4.87
CA GLY A 397 25.78 -24.74 4.20
C GLY A 397 25.49 -26.12 3.67
N GLY A 398 24.21 -26.47 3.49
CA GLY A 398 23.82 -27.68 2.75
C GLY A 398 24.58 -27.81 1.43
N GLY A 399 25.30 -28.93 1.27
CA GLY A 399 26.14 -29.22 0.10
C GLY A 399 27.61 -28.77 0.19
N MET A 400 27.99 -27.97 1.19
CA MET A 400 29.39 -27.68 1.49
C MET A 400 29.98 -28.71 2.46
N SER A 401 31.26 -29.05 2.29
CA SER A 401 31.99 -29.97 3.15
C SER A 401 33.45 -29.57 3.27
N TYR A 402 33.92 -29.38 4.49
CA TYR A 402 35.34 -29.18 4.81
C TYR A 402 35.80 -30.28 5.79
N PRO A 403 36.81 -31.11 5.44
CA PRO A 403 37.18 -32.29 6.23
C PRO A 403 37.42 -31.97 7.71
N HIS A 404 36.81 -32.75 8.61
CA HIS A 404 36.91 -32.59 10.07
C HIS A 404 36.34 -31.29 10.66
N HIS A 405 35.60 -30.50 9.88
CA HIS A 405 35.02 -29.24 10.33
C HIS A 405 33.50 -29.22 10.16
N VAL A 406 32.86 -28.37 10.95
CA VAL A 406 31.46 -27.97 10.77
C VAL A 406 31.41 -26.47 10.46
N LEU A 407 30.41 -26.04 9.68
CA LEU A 407 30.20 -24.63 9.42
C LEU A 407 29.85 -23.91 10.72
N ALA A 408 30.74 -23.05 11.19
CA ALA A 408 30.54 -22.25 12.39
C ALA A 408 29.68 -21.01 12.10
N GLY A 409 29.78 -20.50 10.88
CA GLY A 409 28.99 -19.39 10.36
C GLY A 409 29.66 -18.70 9.19
N TRP A 410 29.34 -17.44 8.98
CA TRP A 410 29.76 -16.65 7.85
C TRP A 410 30.43 -15.34 8.31
N SER A 411 31.37 -14.84 7.52
CA SER A 411 32.03 -13.55 7.73
C SER A 411 32.18 -12.79 6.41
N THR A 412 32.20 -11.46 6.45
CA THR A 412 32.51 -10.64 5.27
C THR A 412 34.00 -10.66 4.92
N ARG A 413 34.84 -11.25 5.78
CA ARG A 413 36.28 -11.43 5.57
C ARG A 413 36.60 -12.91 5.38
N ARG A 414 37.50 -13.23 4.46
CA ARG A 414 37.91 -14.62 4.18
C ARG A 414 38.45 -15.35 5.42
N HIS A 415 39.33 -14.68 6.17
CA HIS A 415 39.94 -15.21 7.41
C HIS A 415 39.47 -14.41 8.64
N GLY A 416 38.17 -14.14 8.70
CA GLY A 416 37.55 -13.37 9.78
C GLY A 416 37.02 -14.25 10.92
N SER A 417 36.69 -13.62 12.05
CA SER A 417 35.84 -14.25 13.06
C SER A 417 34.42 -14.44 12.51
N VAL A 418 33.68 -15.44 13.03
CA VAL A 418 32.26 -15.62 12.69
C VAL A 418 31.47 -14.35 13.03
N GLU A 419 30.89 -13.69 12.02
CA GLU A 419 30.04 -12.51 12.18
C GLU A 419 28.56 -12.90 12.31
N ARG A 420 28.14 -13.93 11.57
CA ARG A 420 26.75 -14.42 11.56
C ARG A 420 26.70 -15.94 11.56
N LYS A 421 25.78 -16.50 12.33
CA LYS A 421 25.51 -17.94 12.35
C LYS A 421 24.63 -18.34 11.15
N PRO A 422 24.68 -19.64 10.76
CA PRO A 422 23.68 -20.23 9.86
C PRO A 422 22.24 -19.84 10.21
N GLY A 423 21.40 -19.57 9.19
CA GLY A 423 19.99 -19.22 9.38
C GLY A 423 19.72 -17.78 9.83
N GLN A 424 20.76 -16.99 10.15
CA GLN A 424 20.59 -15.58 10.47
C GLN A 424 20.37 -14.73 9.21
N ARG A 425 19.64 -13.63 9.38
CA ARG A 425 19.33 -12.67 8.32
C ARG A 425 20.40 -11.58 8.23
N VAL A 426 20.75 -11.20 7.01
CA VAL A 426 21.63 -10.05 6.71
C VAL A 426 20.93 -9.10 5.75
N VAL A 427 20.97 -7.80 6.04
CA VAL A 427 20.43 -6.77 5.15
C VAL A 427 21.46 -6.47 4.08
N LEU A 428 21.08 -6.56 2.81
CA LEU A 428 21.98 -6.21 1.71
C LEU A 428 22.08 -4.69 1.60
N THR A 429 23.27 -4.14 1.78
CA THR A 429 23.56 -2.72 1.52
C THR A 429 24.11 -2.49 0.11
N GLY A 430 24.44 -3.57 -0.60
CA GLY A 430 25.02 -3.60 -1.93
C GLY A 430 25.50 -5.01 -2.27
N ASN A 431 26.31 -5.14 -3.32
CA ASN A 431 26.95 -6.41 -3.64
C ASN A 431 27.95 -6.78 -2.54
N VAL A 432 27.86 -8.00 -2.02
CA VAL A 432 28.69 -8.45 -0.91
C VAL A 432 29.05 -9.93 -1.07
N THR A 433 30.26 -10.29 -0.64
CA THR A 433 30.69 -11.68 -0.54
C THR A 433 30.82 -12.06 0.93
N TRP A 434 30.19 -13.17 1.31
CA TRP A 434 30.35 -13.78 2.62
C TRP A 434 31.11 -15.09 2.48
N TYR A 435 32.07 -15.30 3.36
CA TYR A 435 32.96 -16.45 3.39
C TYR A 435 32.55 -17.37 4.54
N ALA A 436 32.40 -18.66 4.24
CA ALA A 436 32.18 -19.70 5.24
C ALA A 436 33.35 -19.72 6.23
N GLN A 437 33.01 -19.77 7.52
CA GLN A 437 33.94 -19.90 8.62
C GLN A 437 33.74 -21.26 9.27
N TRP A 438 34.81 -22.04 9.30
CA TRP A 438 34.79 -23.43 9.71
C TRP A 438 35.31 -23.61 11.13
N LYS A 439 34.66 -24.46 11.91
CA LYS A 439 35.12 -24.86 13.23
C LYS A 439 35.52 -26.32 13.20
N LEU A 440 36.75 -26.61 13.59
CA LEU A 440 37.27 -27.96 13.74
C LEU A 440 36.41 -28.71 14.78
N VAL A 441 35.91 -29.88 14.42
CA VAL A 441 35.26 -30.79 15.35
C VAL A 441 36.36 -31.57 16.06
N THR A 442 36.38 -31.50 17.39
CA THR A 442 37.40 -32.17 18.22
C THR A 442 36.77 -33.11 19.24
N ASP A 443 37.37 -34.28 19.41
CA ASP A 443 37.09 -35.24 20.46
C ASP A 443 38.20 -35.26 21.52
N VAL A 444 37.88 -35.87 22.67
CA VAL A 444 38.83 -36.05 23.76
C VAL A 444 39.23 -37.50 23.86
N VAL A 445 40.53 -37.78 23.67
CA VAL A 445 41.14 -39.06 24.05
C VAL A 445 41.74 -38.90 25.45
N ARG A 446 41.36 -39.79 26.36
CA ARG A 446 41.97 -39.89 27.68
C ARG A 446 42.86 -41.14 27.73
N VAL A 447 44.05 -41.02 28.27
CA VAL A 447 44.96 -42.16 28.44
C VAL A 447 45.40 -42.24 29.89
N ASP A 448 45.05 -43.33 30.56
CA ASP A 448 45.59 -43.70 31.87
C ASP A 448 46.78 -44.63 31.67
N GLU A 449 47.97 -44.13 31.98
CA GLU A 449 49.22 -44.88 31.85
C GLU A 449 49.47 -45.82 33.05
N GLY A 450 48.47 -46.07 33.90
CA GLY A 450 48.52 -47.07 34.97
C GLY A 450 48.96 -46.54 36.34
N ASN A 451 48.95 -45.23 36.52
CA ASN A 451 49.15 -44.55 37.81
C ASN A 451 47.86 -43.85 38.31
N GLY A 452 46.74 -44.02 37.62
CA GLY A 452 45.46 -43.37 37.93
C GLY A 452 45.36 -41.91 37.49
N ARG A 453 46.34 -41.40 36.73
CA ARG A 453 46.32 -40.04 36.17
C ARG A 453 45.94 -40.09 34.69
N LEU A 454 44.79 -39.51 34.36
CA LEU A 454 44.32 -39.40 32.98
C LEU A 454 45.05 -38.27 32.23
N ILE A 455 45.80 -38.61 31.19
CA ILE A 455 46.33 -37.65 30.23
C ILE A 455 45.23 -37.34 29.22
N ARG A 456 44.77 -36.09 29.22
CA ARG A 456 43.75 -35.59 28.30
C ARG A 456 44.41 -35.07 27.02
N ARG A 457 44.09 -35.66 25.86
CA ARG A 457 44.49 -35.16 24.54
C ARG A 457 43.25 -34.81 23.72
N VAL A 458 43.27 -33.63 23.10
CA VAL A 458 42.23 -33.19 22.16
C VAL A 458 42.69 -33.55 20.76
N VAL A 459 41.86 -34.26 20.01
CA VAL A 459 42.14 -34.71 18.64
C VAL A 459 40.99 -34.32 17.73
N ALA A 460 41.25 -34.09 16.45
CA ALA A 460 40.17 -33.81 15.50
C ALA A 460 39.33 -35.09 15.26
N TRP A 461 38.01 -34.93 15.17
CA TRP A 461 37.07 -36.02 14.93
C TRP A 461 37.44 -36.78 13.65
N GLY A 462 37.46 -38.11 13.70
CA GLY A 462 37.81 -38.99 12.57
C GLY A 462 39.31 -39.11 12.30
N THR A 463 40.18 -38.46 13.07
CA THR A 463 41.62 -38.65 12.96
C THR A 463 42.10 -39.92 13.66
N ARG A 464 43.28 -40.35 13.27
CA ARG A 464 43.96 -41.55 13.78
C ARG A 464 44.84 -41.16 14.98
N PHE A 465 44.53 -41.70 16.16
CA PHE A 465 45.32 -41.51 17.39
C PHE A 465 46.27 -42.67 17.61
N ARG A 466 47.57 -42.38 17.74
CA ARG A 466 48.60 -43.40 18.02
C ARG A 466 48.73 -43.61 19.53
N LEU A 467 48.53 -44.84 19.99
CA LEU A 467 48.68 -45.21 21.40
C LEU A 467 50.13 -45.07 21.86
N PRO A 468 50.38 -44.69 23.13
CA PRO A 468 51.74 -44.52 23.62
C PRO A 468 52.57 -45.81 23.53
N THR A 469 53.87 -45.65 23.27
CA THR A 469 54.83 -46.75 23.16
C THR A 469 55.30 -47.27 24.52
N SER A 470 55.07 -46.52 25.58
CA SER A 470 55.51 -46.81 26.95
C SER A 470 54.58 -46.15 27.97
N ALA A 471 54.54 -46.71 29.17
CA ALA A 471 53.78 -46.21 30.32
C ALA A 471 54.65 -46.39 31.59
N PRO A 472 54.47 -45.58 32.66
CA PRO A 472 55.26 -45.69 33.88
C PRO A 472 55.19 -47.12 34.46
N LEU A 473 56.33 -47.81 34.54
CA LEU A 473 56.38 -49.22 34.96
C LEU A 473 56.21 -49.35 36.49
N PRO A 474 55.15 -50.04 36.98
CA PRO A 474 55.12 -50.47 38.37
C PRO A 474 56.24 -51.49 38.61
N ALA A 475 56.96 -51.39 39.72
CA ALA A 475 58.13 -52.21 40.00
C ALA A 475 57.89 -53.72 39.77
N ARG A 476 58.83 -54.38 39.06
CA ARG A 476 58.80 -55.82 38.71
C ARG A 476 57.64 -56.25 37.79
N LYS A 477 57.05 -55.34 36.99
CA LYS A 477 56.09 -55.68 35.92
C LYS A 477 56.51 -55.12 34.55
N ARG A 478 56.10 -55.77 33.46
CA ARG A 478 56.20 -55.30 32.05
C ARG A 478 54.82 -54.94 31.49
N LEU A 479 54.74 -53.93 30.62
CA LEU A 479 53.53 -53.52 29.90
C LEU A 479 53.13 -54.59 28.87
N LEU A 480 51.85 -54.98 28.84
CA LEU A 480 51.24 -55.92 27.90
C LEU A 480 50.51 -55.22 26.74
N GLY A 481 49.94 -54.04 26.98
CA GLY A 481 49.15 -53.30 25.99
C GLY A 481 48.16 -52.32 26.62
N TRP A 482 47.24 -51.82 25.82
CA TRP A 482 46.21 -50.84 26.19
C TRP A 482 44.81 -51.45 26.02
N ARG A 483 43.87 -51.14 26.90
CA ARG A 483 42.44 -51.48 26.70
C ARG A 483 41.60 -50.23 26.58
N VAL A 484 40.49 -50.30 25.85
CA VAL A 484 39.46 -49.25 25.84
C VAL A 484 38.56 -49.40 27.07
N VAL A 485 38.31 -48.32 27.80
CA VAL A 485 37.38 -48.32 28.94
C VAL A 485 35.93 -48.46 28.43
N GLY A 486 35.20 -49.45 28.94
CA GLY A 486 33.86 -49.81 28.46
C GLY A 486 33.84 -50.65 27.18
N GLY A 487 35.01 -50.94 26.58
CA GLY A 487 35.17 -51.88 25.48
C GLY A 487 35.40 -53.32 25.96
N GLY A 488 35.31 -54.29 25.05
CA GLY A 488 35.57 -55.71 25.33
C GLY A 488 37.01 -56.01 25.79
N THR A 489 37.31 -57.26 26.14
CA THR A 489 38.59 -57.71 26.73
C THR A 489 39.81 -57.68 25.79
N HIS A 490 39.67 -57.17 24.57
CA HIS A 490 40.73 -57.15 23.58
C HIS A 490 41.80 -56.10 23.92
N LEU A 491 43.07 -56.53 23.98
CA LEU A 491 44.21 -55.65 24.22
C LEU A 491 44.75 -55.08 22.90
N LEU A 492 44.81 -53.76 22.82
CA LEU A 492 45.46 -53.01 21.74
C LEU A 492 46.97 -52.94 21.99
N ARG A 493 47.75 -53.03 20.91
CA ARG A 493 49.22 -53.03 20.99
C ARG A 493 49.74 -51.61 21.24
N SER A 494 50.89 -51.53 21.90
CA SER A 494 51.60 -50.25 22.01
C SER A 494 51.97 -49.74 20.61
N ALA A 495 51.88 -48.42 20.39
CA ALA A 495 52.05 -47.77 19.09
C ALA A 495 50.99 -48.07 18.01
N GLU A 496 49.95 -48.86 18.31
CA GLU A 496 48.82 -49.08 17.42
C GLU A 496 48.02 -47.78 17.23
N THR A 497 47.45 -47.61 16.05
CA THR A 497 46.74 -46.38 15.68
C THR A 497 45.25 -46.66 15.59
N VAL A 498 44.46 -45.94 16.39
CA VAL A 498 43.01 -46.12 16.51
C VAL A 498 42.31 -44.92 15.90
N SER A 499 41.30 -45.15 15.05
CA SER A 499 40.44 -44.08 14.55
C SER A 499 39.53 -43.57 15.66
N ILE A 500 39.57 -42.28 15.94
CA ILE A 500 38.76 -41.66 17.00
C ILE A 500 37.50 -41.09 16.36
N SER A 501 36.38 -41.78 16.53
CA SER A 501 35.06 -41.35 16.06
C SER A 501 34.17 -40.78 17.18
N ALA A 502 34.63 -40.85 18.42
CA ALA A 502 34.02 -40.29 19.63
C ALA A 502 35.08 -40.14 20.74
N SER A 503 34.74 -39.48 21.84
CA SER A 503 35.63 -39.41 23.00
C SER A 503 35.84 -40.80 23.63
N VAL A 504 37.10 -41.22 23.79
CA VAL A 504 37.50 -42.58 24.20
C VAL A 504 38.56 -42.52 25.30
N GLU A 505 38.54 -43.49 26.20
CA GLU A 505 39.56 -43.65 27.25
C GLU A 505 40.32 -44.97 27.11
N PHE A 506 41.65 -44.92 27.23
CA PHE A 506 42.54 -46.08 27.16
C PHE A 506 43.30 -46.29 28.48
N VAL A 507 43.47 -47.53 28.93
CA VAL A 507 44.14 -47.88 30.20
C VAL A 507 45.24 -48.93 29.96
N ALA A 508 46.42 -48.75 30.58
CA ALA A 508 47.57 -49.66 30.52
C ALA A 508 47.38 -50.98 31.31
N VAL A 509 47.95 -52.10 30.82
CA VAL A 509 47.84 -53.45 31.42
C VAL A 509 49.23 -54.12 31.61
N TYR A 510 49.52 -54.83 32.74
CA TYR A 510 50.90 -55.26 33.16
C TYR A 510 51.09 -56.74 33.66
N ALA A 511 52.33 -57.33 33.62
CA ALA A 511 52.69 -58.70 34.15
C ALA A 511 54.20 -58.92 34.65
N PRO A 512 54.59 -59.91 35.52
CA PRO A 512 55.93 -60.03 36.22
C PRO A 512 57.12 -60.81 35.53
N THR A 513 58.39 -60.78 36.05
CA THR A 513 59.66 -61.37 35.44
C THR A 513 60.64 -62.09 36.47
N VAL A 514 61.41 -63.18 36.13
CA VAL A 514 62.19 -64.11 37.05
C VAL A 514 63.65 -64.53 36.58
N VAL A 515 64.66 -64.77 37.49
CA VAL A 515 66.05 -65.35 37.28
C VAL A 515 66.61 -66.14 38.53
N ARG A 516 67.47 -67.20 38.42
CA ARG A 516 68.28 -67.92 39.49
C ARG A 516 69.47 -68.81 38.94
N PRO A 517 70.53 -69.29 39.70
CA PRO A 517 70.46 -70.17 40.91
C PRO A 517 71.56 -70.09 42.04
N ALA A 518 71.32 -70.75 43.20
CA ALA A 518 72.21 -71.02 44.37
C ALA A 518 72.13 -72.53 44.79
N LYS A 519 73.02 -73.14 45.59
CA LYS A 519 72.89 -74.55 46.07
C LYS A 519 72.09 -74.68 47.38
N ILE A 520 71.40 -75.80 47.61
CA ILE A 520 70.41 -76.01 48.71
C ILE A 520 70.42 -77.44 49.28
N VAL A 521 70.03 -77.64 50.54
CA VAL A 521 70.05 -78.93 51.28
C VAL A 521 68.65 -79.35 51.73
N LEU A 522 68.27 -80.61 51.50
CA LEU A 522 67.04 -81.24 51.98
C LEU A 522 67.32 -82.28 53.06
N THR A 523 66.47 -82.34 54.08
CA THR A 523 66.53 -83.32 55.18
C THR A 523 65.20 -84.05 55.31
N LEU A 524 65.21 -85.37 55.48
CA LEU A 524 64.01 -86.20 55.72
C LEU A 524 64.06 -86.79 57.12
N ASP A 525 63.09 -86.45 57.96
CA ASP A 525 62.98 -86.84 59.37
C ASP A 525 61.75 -87.74 59.61
N PRO A 526 61.93 -88.96 60.14
CA PRO A 526 60.82 -89.89 60.43
C PRO A 526 59.84 -89.39 61.52
N GLY A 527 60.17 -88.31 62.23
CA GLY A 527 59.33 -87.75 63.28
C GLY A 527 59.18 -88.70 64.47
N SER A 528 57.93 -89.00 64.86
CA SER A 528 57.60 -89.92 65.97
C SER A 528 57.53 -91.40 65.57
N GLY A 529 57.89 -91.75 64.34
CA GLY A 529 58.02 -93.14 63.86
C GLY A 529 59.47 -93.66 63.95
N VAL A 530 59.69 -94.93 63.64
CA VAL A 530 61.03 -95.57 63.69
C VAL A 530 61.59 -95.72 62.26
N GLY A 531 62.82 -95.22 62.01
CA GLY A 531 63.58 -95.33 60.75
C GLY A 531 64.81 -94.39 60.65
N PRO A 532 65.65 -94.48 59.60
CA PRO A 532 66.85 -93.64 59.43
C PRO A 532 66.54 -92.22 58.89
N LEU A 533 67.36 -91.23 59.28
CA LEU A 533 67.29 -89.82 58.85
C LEU A 533 68.18 -89.60 57.60
N VAL A 534 67.71 -88.87 56.58
CA VAL A 534 68.40 -88.75 55.26
C VAL A 534 68.65 -87.29 54.89
N HIS A 535 69.87 -86.95 54.40
CA HIS A 535 70.23 -85.62 53.89
C HIS A 535 70.64 -85.65 52.40
N LEU A 536 70.17 -84.69 51.61
CA LEU A 536 70.45 -84.57 50.16
C LEU A 536 70.84 -83.13 49.78
N THR A 537 71.89 -82.95 48.96
CA THR A 537 72.35 -81.62 48.50
C THR A 537 72.08 -81.46 47.00
N LEU A 538 71.38 -80.38 46.59
CA LEU A 538 70.93 -80.11 45.22
C LEU A 538 71.25 -78.68 44.76
N ASN A 539 71.24 -78.42 43.45
CA ASN A 539 71.27 -77.06 42.91
C ASN A 539 69.85 -76.43 42.97
N SER A 540 69.72 -75.12 43.21
CA SER A 540 68.42 -74.43 43.27
C SER A 540 67.75 -74.52 41.90
N GLY A 541 66.53 -75.05 41.89
CA GLY A 541 65.76 -75.30 40.69
C GLY A 541 65.94 -76.71 40.11
N THR A 542 66.76 -77.57 40.73
CA THR A 542 66.77 -79.01 40.44
C THR A 542 65.45 -79.62 40.90
N GLU A 543 64.80 -80.35 40.00
CA GLU A 543 63.62 -81.16 40.32
C GLU A 543 64.05 -82.41 41.09
N TRP A 544 63.42 -82.63 42.23
CA TRP A 544 63.61 -83.81 43.05
C TRP A 544 62.27 -84.48 43.30
N VAL A 545 62.29 -85.81 43.41
CA VAL A 545 61.08 -86.62 43.64
C VAL A 545 61.00 -86.98 45.11
N VAL A 546 59.88 -86.64 45.75
CA VAL A 546 59.66 -86.98 47.16
C VAL A 546 59.55 -88.50 47.32
N PRO A 547 60.42 -89.15 48.12
CA PRO A 547 60.48 -90.60 48.20
C PRO A 547 59.31 -91.16 49.01
N PRO A 548 58.85 -92.38 48.68
CA PRO A 548 57.87 -93.11 49.49
C PRO A 548 58.46 -93.52 50.84
N GLY A 549 57.67 -93.46 51.91
CA GLY A 549 58.08 -93.79 53.28
C GLY A 549 58.24 -95.30 53.56
N THR A 550 58.60 -96.11 52.56
CA THR A 550 58.52 -97.59 52.59
C THR A 550 59.38 -98.28 53.66
N HIS A 551 60.29 -97.55 54.31
CA HIS A 551 61.15 -98.06 55.38
C HIS A 551 60.83 -97.43 56.76
N LEU A 552 59.76 -96.66 56.87
CA LEU A 552 59.32 -96.01 58.11
C LEU A 552 58.11 -96.77 58.68
N THR A 553 58.11 -97.03 59.98
CA THR A 553 56.99 -97.73 60.64
C THR A 553 56.53 -97.01 61.90
N ARG A 554 55.20 -97.02 62.12
CA ARG A 554 54.54 -96.51 63.32
C ARG A 554 53.25 -97.30 63.59
N PRO A 555 53.19 -98.15 64.63
CA PRO A 555 52.03 -99.02 64.89
C PRO A 555 50.72 -98.24 65.06
N GLY A 556 49.62 -98.71 64.44
CA GLY A 556 48.28 -98.11 64.56
C GLY A 556 48.03 -96.87 63.68
N PHE A 557 49.01 -96.47 62.85
CA PHE A 557 48.93 -95.30 61.99
C PHE A 557 49.39 -95.63 60.56
N HIS A 558 48.79 -94.98 59.57
CA HIS A 558 49.20 -95.09 58.17
C HIS A 558 50.05 -93.88 57.76
N PHE A 559 51.15 -94.12 57.05
CA PHE A 559 51.98 -93.04 56.50
C PHE A 559 51.23 -92.34 55.36
N LEU A 560 51.01 -91.04 55.49
CA LEU A 560 50.27 -90.27 54.48
C LEU A 560 51.19 -89.51 53.51
N GLY A 561 52.42 -89.21 53.91
CA GLY A 561 53.36 -88.40 53.12
C GLY A 561 54.22 -87.49 54.00
N TRP A 562 54.82 -86.48 53.39
CA TRP A 562 55.77 -85.59 54.07
C TRP A 562 55.18 -84.18 54.25
N SER A 563 55.60 -83.47 55.31
CA SER A 563 55.27 -82.06 55.56
C SER A 563 56.51 -81.26 55.88
N THR A 564 56.50 -79.97 55.54
CA THR A 564 57.58 -79.04 55.92
C THR A 564 57.49 -78.55 57.37
N LEU A 565 56.43 -78.92 58.10
CA LEU A 565 56.21 -78.55 59.50
C LEU A 565 56.14 -79.80 60.38
N PRO A 566 56.84 -79.83 61.54
CA PRO A 566 57.02 -81.04 62.35
C PRO A 566 55.75 -81.58 63.04
N LEU A 567 54.66 -80.79 63.14
CA LEU A 567 53.41 -81.17 63.83
C LEU A 567 52.17 -81.01 62.93
N SER A 568 52.33 -81.03 61.61
CA SER A 568 51.21 -80.88 60.68
C SER A 568 50.42 -82.18 60.52
N MET A 569 49.09 -82.11 60.68
CA MET A 569 48.17 -83.17 60.23
C MET A 569 47.93 -83.16 58.71
N ARG A 570 48.59 -82.23 57.98
CA ARG A 570 48.44 -82.03 56.54
C ARG A 570 49.73 -82.41 55.82
N VAL A 571 49.60 -83.22 54.76
CA VAL A 571 50.69 -83.54 53.84
C VAL A 571 50.87 -82.36 52.89
N ASP A 572 51.99 -81.67 53.01
CA ASP A 572 52.33 -80.56 52.13
C ASP A 572 53.18 -81.02 50.94
N GLN A 573 53.83 -82.19 51.05
CA GLN A 573 54.71 -82.79 50.04
C GLN A 573 54.32 -84.26 49.79
N PRO A 574 53.40 -84.52 48.85
CA PRO A 574 52.94 -85.88 48.54
C PRO A 574 54.05 -86.72 47.88
N VAL A 575 54.00 -88.03 48.14
CA VAL A 575 54.94 -89.01 47.59
C VAL A 575 54.88 -89.03 46.06
N GLY A 576 56.03 -89.09 45.39
CA GLY A 576 56.13 -89.13 43.93
C GLY A 576 56.00 -87.76 43.24
N LEU A 577 55.71 -86.68 43.99
CA LEU A 577 55.69 -85.33 43.45
C LEU A 577 57.11 -84.91 43.03
N ARG A 578 57.24 -84.35 41.82
CA ARG A 578 58.47 -83.69 41.37
C ARG A 578 58.41 -82.24 41.80
N GLU A 579 59.25 -81.84 42.75
CA GLU A 579 59.33 -80.47 43.21
C GLU A 579 60.69 -79.84 42.89
N LYS A 580 60.67 -78.61 42.38
CA LYS A 580 61.89 -77.80 42.25
C LYS A 580 62.22 -77.21 43.61
N VAL A 581 63.29 -77.70 44.22
CA VAL A 581 63.68 -77.17 45.52
C VAL A 581 64.47 -75.88 45.29
N LEU A 582 64.01 -74.79 45.92
CA LEU A 582 64.55 -73.44 45.71
C LEU A 582 65.28 -72.87 46.94
N ARG A 583 65.17 -73.52 48.10
CA ARG A 583 65.86 -73.20 49.36
C ARG A 583 66.06 -74.47 50.20
N SER A 584 66.99 -74.47 51.15
CA SER A 584 67.16 -75.61 52.06
C SER A 584 65.94 -75.78 52.97
N GLN A 585 65.50 -77.03 53.23
CA GLN A 585 64.34 -77.32 54.08
C GLN A 585 64.36 -78.76 54.63
N THR A 586 63.66 -78.99 55.74
CA THR A 586 63.45 -80.31 56.33
C THR A 586 62.01 -80.76 56.11
N LEU A 587 61.82 -82.04 55.79
CA LEU A 587 60.52 -82.69 55.64
C LEU A 587 60.33 -83.74 56.74
N HIS A 588 59.20 -83.66 57.43
CA HIS A 588 58.79 -84.54 58.51
C HIS A 588 57.67 -85.48 58.05
N ALA A 589 57.71 -86.74 58.47
CA ALA A 589 56.68 -87.73 58.14
C ALA A 589 55.31 -87.42 58.79
N VAL A 590 54.23 -87.47 58.01
CA VAL A 590 52.84 -87.26 58.46
C VAL A 590 52.07 -88.57 58.52
N TRP A 591 51.28 -88.75 59.57
CA TRP A 591 50.64 -90.02 59.93
C TRP A 591 49.12 -89.84 60.13
N LEU A 592 48.31 -90.79 59.65
CA LEU A 592 46.86 -90.87 59.90
C LEU A 592 46.54 -91.96 60.91
N ALA A 593 45.70 -91.65 61.90
CA ALA A 593 45.10 -92.67 62.75
C ALA A 593 44.01 -93.41 61.96
N LEU A 594 44.13 -94.72 61.78
CA LEU A 594 43.08 -95.51 61.16
C LEU A 594 41.93 -95.70 62.16
N PRO A 595 40.65 -95.40 61.81
CA PRO A 595 39.53 -95.64 62.70
C PRO A 595 39.28 -97.14 62.86
N SER A 596 39.03 -97.56 64.09
CA SER A 596 38.77 -98.95 64.45
C SER A 596 37.38 -99.40 63.96
N VAL A 597 37.28 -99.92 62.74
CA VAL A 597 36.08 -100.63 62.26
C VAL A 597 36.51 -101.96 61.64
N SER A 598 36.34 -103.03 62.42
CA SER A 598 37.13 -104.26 62.35
C SER A 598 36.43 -105.45 61.70
N THR A 599 35.50 -105.26 60.74
CA THR A 599 34.84 -106.42 60.09
C THR A 599 34.42 -106.21 58.63
N LEU A 600 34.92 -105.20 57.90
CA LEU A 600 34.60 -105.00 56.48
C LEU A 600 35.88 -104.95 55.63
N THR A 601 35.87 -105.62 54.48
CA THR A 601 36.98 -105.67 53.52
C THR A 601 36.67 -104.76 52.32
N GLU A 602 37.65 -103.99 51.87
CA GLU A 602 37.54 -103.20 50.64
C GLU A 602 37.58 -104.13 49.42
N ILE A 603 36.58 -104.03 48.55
CA ILE A 603 36.41 -104.95 47.41
C ILE A 603 36.90 -104.32 46.11
N ALA A 604 36.52 -103.07 45.87
CA ALA A 604 36.89 -102.39 44.64
C ALA A 604 36.77 -100.86 44.76
N VAL A 605 37.70 -100.19 44.10
CA VAL A 605 37.64 -98.76 43.80
C VAL A 605 37.10 -98.61 42.38
N VAL A 606 35.97 -97.92 42.23
CA VAL A 606 35.35 -97.67 40.94
C VAL A 606 35.93 -96.39 40.33
N LYS A 607 36.38 -96.49 39.07
CA LYS A 607 37.15 -95.45 38.34
C LYS A 607 36.44 -94.09 38.22
N GLU A 608 37.23 -93.09 37.84
CA GLU A 608 36.90 -91.66 37.95
C GLU A 608 35.66 -91.24 37.13
N PHE A 609 34.68 -90.66 37.82
CA PHE A 609 33.51 -89.98 37.24
C PHE A 609 33.92 -88.65 36.60
N ALA A 610 33.16 -88.20 35.60
CA ALA A 610 33.37 -86.88 35.02
C ALA A 610 33.05 -85.73 36.02
N PRO A 611 33.71 -84.56 35.88
CA PRO A 611 33.04 -83.28 35.75
C PRO A 611 31.65 -83.07 36.38
N ASN A 612 31.44 -82.85 37.68
CA ASN A 612 30.11 -82.51 38.23
C ASN A 612 28.99 -83.52 37.90
N SER A 613 29.35 -84.79 37.65
CA SER A 613 28.43 -85.81 37.14
C SER A 613 28.39 -87.06 38.03
N SER A 614 27.23 -87.69 38.12
CA SER A 614 26.97 -89.01 38.70
C SER A 614 26.64 -90.09 37.65
N LEU A 615 26.79 -89.76 36.35
CA LEU A 615 26.54 -90.71 35.26
C LEU A 615 27.53 -91.88 35.30
N LEU A 616 26.99 -93.10 35.23
CA LEU A 616 27.77 -94.33 35.11
C LEU A 616 28.16 -94.53 33.64
N THR A 617 29.43 -94.29 33.30
CA THR A 617 29.97 -94.60 31.97
C THR A 617 30.11 -96.12 31.78
N PRO A 618 30.26 -96.63 30.55
CA PRO A 618 30.45 -98.05 30.30
C PRO A 618 31.63 -98.66 31.09
N GLU A 619 32.72 -97.91 31.32
CA GLU A 619 33.85 -98.42 32.13
C GLU A 619 33.52 -98.51 33.62
N ILE A 620 32.71 -97.58 34.14
CA ILE A 620 32.23 -97.58 35.53
C ILE A 620 31.26 -98.74 35.75
N LEU A 621 30.33 -98.96 34.81
CA LEU A 621 29.42 -100.09 34.81
C LEU A 621 30.18 -101.43 34.82
N SER A 622 31.18 -101.58 33.95
CA SER A 622 32.01 -102.79 33.92
C SER A 622 32.77 -103.03 35.23
N SER A 623 33.18 -101.97 35.94
CA SER A 623 33.85 -102.09 37.24
C SER A 623 32.86 -102.48 38.36
N LEU A 624 31.63 -101.97 38.30
CA LEU A 624 30.56 -102.33 39.23
C LEU A 624 30.08 -103.77 39.03
N ASP A 625 29.96 -104.24 37.78
CA ASP A 625 29.65 -105.63 37.46
C ASP A 625 30.70 -106.60 38.02
N ALA A 626 31.99 -106.26 37.89
CA ALA A 626 33.08 -107.04 38.47
C ALA A 626 33.02 -107.05 40.01
N GLY A 627 32.65 -105.92 40.62
CA GLY A 627 32.38 -105.80 42.05
C GLY A 627 31.22 -106.70 42.49
N ALA A 628 30.09 -106.67 41.77
CA ALA A 628 28.92 -107.50 42.05
C ALA A 628 29.24 -109.01 41.99
N GLN A 629 29.99 -109.45 40.97
CA GLN A 629 30.45 -110.84 40.87
C GLN A 629 31.33 -111.25 42.06
N THR A 630 32.18 -110.34 42.52
CA THR A 630 33.06 -110.59 43.68
C THR A 630 32.23 -110.69 44.97
N ILE A 631 31.26 -109.79 45.15
CA ILE A 631 30.34 -109.79 46.29
C ILE A 631 29.49 -111.08 46.34
N ALA A 632 28.91 -111.49 45.21
CA ALA A 632 28.14 -112.72 45.11
C ALA A 632 29.01 -113.97 45.39
N LYS A 633 30.25 -114.00 44.89
CA LYS A 633 31.19 -115.10 45.17
C LYS A 633 31.58 -115.17 46.65
N MET A 634 31.71 -114.04 47.33
CA MET A 634 32.03 -114.00 48.76
C MET A 634 30.82 -114.33 49.65
N GLY A 635 29.59 -114.27 49.11
CA GLY A 635 28.37 -114.47 49.88
C GLY A 635 28.11 -113.36 50.91
N ALA A 636 28.64 -112.16 50.66
CA ALA A 636 28.52 -111.03 51.59
C ALA A 636 27.05 -110.63 51.79
N SER A 637 26.66 -110.32 53.02
CA SER A 637 25.27 -109.96 53.35
C SER A 637 25.04 -108.46 53.46
N ARG A 638 26.10 -107.66 53.55
CA ARG A 638 26.04 -106.21 53.63
C ARG A 638 27.17 -105.56 52.85
N VAL A 639 26.82 -104.54 52.08
CA VAL A 639 27.76 -103.71 51.32
C VAL A 639 27.57 -102.25 51.71
N GLU A 640 28.65 -101.55 52.02
CA GLU A 640 28.68 -100.11 52.23
C GLU A 640 29.42 -99.40 51.10
N ILE A 641 28.81 -98.32 50.62
CA ILE A 641 29.30 -97.55 49.48
C ILE A 641 29.58 -96.11 49.90
N PHE A 642 30.79 -95.65 49.61
CA PHE A 642 31.22 -94.27 49.86
C PHE A 642 31.49 -93.54 48.56
N GLY A 643 30.86 -92.37 48.40
CA GLY A 643 31.08 -91.50 47.25
C GLY A 643 31.99 -90.34 47.61
N PHE A 644 32.87 -89.98 46.67
CA PHE A 644 33.80 -88.88 46.83
C PHE A 644 33.58 -87.80 45.75
N ALA A 645 33.69 -86.54 46.17
CA ALA A 645 33.60 -85.37 45.30
C ALA A 645 34.74 -84.40 45.57
N THR A 646 35.00 -83.56 44.56
CA THR A 646 36.04 -82.53 44.61
C THR A 646 35.44 -81.19 45.04
N LEU A 647 36.28 -80.26 45.52
CA LEU A 647 35.87 -78.87 45.83
C LEU A 647 35.35 -78.09 44.61
N SER A 648 35.55 -78.62 43.39
CA SER A 648 35.02 -78.04 42.14
C SER A 648 33.62 -78.52 41.77
N ASP A 649 33.11 -79.55 42.46
CA ASP A 649 31.74 -80.05 42.28
C ASP A 649 30.75 -79.15 43.06
N PRO A 650 29.62 -78.68 42.47
CA PRO A 650 28.72 -77.73 43.12
C PRO A 650 28.05 -78.30 44.38
N VAL A 651 28.01 -77.52 45.46
CA VAL A 651 27.16 -77.77 46.63
C VAL A 651 25.88 -76.97 46.45
N ALA A 652 24.89 -77.54 45.77
CA ALA A 652 23.59 -76.88 45.53
C ALA A 652 22.44 -77.75 46.02
N GLY A 653 21.91 -77.44 47.22
CA GLY A 653 20.69 -78.08 47.73
C GLY A 653 20.81 -79.59 47.99
N ALA A 654 19.67 -80.23 48.26
CA ALA A 654 19.46 -81.39 49.16
C ALA A 654 20.28 -82.71 48.98
N ALA A 655 21.25 -82.83 48.06
CA ALA A 655 22.23 -83.92 48.05
C ALA A 655 23.52 -83.52 47.31
N SER A 656 24.69 -83.80 47.90
CA SER A 656 26.00 -83.49 47.28
C SER A 656 26.28 -84.38 46.06
N VAL A 657 27.16 -83.97 45.14
CA VAL A 657 27.53 -84.81 43.98
C VAL A 657 28.18 -86.13 44.41
N ALA A 658 28.89 -86.15 45.56
CA ALA A 658 29.42 -87.38 46.17
C ALA A 658 28.30 -88.35 46.54
N GLN A 659 27.24 -87.84 47.16
CA GLN A 659 26.04 -88.58 47.51
C GLN A 659 25.36 -89.18 46.29
N GLN A 660 25.18 -88.38 45.23
CA GLN A 660 24.55 -88.82 43.98
C GLN A 660 25.35 -89.93 43.27
N ARG A 661 26.69 -89.90 43.35
CA ARG A 661 27.56 -90.97 42.81
C ARG A 661 27.42 -92.27 43.60
N ALA A 662 27.47 -92.18 44.93
CA ALA A 662 27.31 -93.35 45.81
C ALA A 662 25.93 -93.99 45.62
N GLU A 663 24.89 -93.17 45.47
CA GLU A 663 23.53 -93.63 45.24
C GLU A 663 23.33 -94.28 43.86
N ALA A 664 23.90 -93.69 42.80
CA ALA A 664 23.87 -94.27 41.45
C ALA A 664 24.57 -95.63 41.40
N ALA A 665 25.76 -95.73 42.02
CA ALA A 665 26.51 -96.98 42.13
C ALA A 665 25.75 -98.03 42.97
N ALA A 666 25.17 -97.64 44.10
CA ALA A 666 24.36 -98.53 44.94
C ALA A 666 23.14 -99.08 44.19
N THR A 667 22.49 -98.25 43.38
CA THR A 667 21.31 -98.64 42.60
C THR A 667 21.67 -99.66 41.53
N GLN A 668 22.78 -99.44 40.82
CA GLN A 668 23.25 -100.38 39.81
C GLN A 668 23.69 -101.71 40.45
N LEU A 669 24.48 -101.65 41.53
CA LEU A 669 24.96 -102.86 42.22
C LEU A 669 23.82 -103.71 42.78
N ARG A 670 22.76 -103.08 43.32
CA ARG A 670 21.53 -103.80 43.73
C ARG A 670 20.87 -104.52 42.55
N ARG A 671 20.84 -103.91 41.38
CA ARG A 671 20.25 -104.52 40.17
C ARG A 671 21.06 -105.75 39.73
N ASP A 672 22.39 -105.63 39.71
CA ASP A 672 23.27 -106.68 39.23
C ASP A 672 23.25 -107.88 40.18
N LEU A 673 23.28 -107.64 41.50
CA LEU A 673 23.15 -108.69 42.52
C LEU A 673 21.79 -109.40 42.48
N VAL A 674 20.68 -108.68 42.23
CA VAL A 674 19.35 -109.29 42.04
C VAL A 674 19.29 -110.12 40.76
N GLY A 675 19.87 -109.63 39.66
CA GLY A 675 19.98 -110.38 38.40
C GLY A 675 20.81 -111.67 38.52
N MET A 676 21.69 -111.74 39.51
CA MET A 676 22.47 -112.92 39.87
C MET A 676 21.80 -113.83 40.92
N GLY A 677 20.60 -113.47 41.41
CA GLY A 677 19.83 -114.25 42.38
C GLY A 677 20.09 -113.93 43.87
N ASP A 678 20.94 -112.96 44.19
CA ASP A 678 21.35 -112.61 45.56
C ASP A 678 20.60 -111.38 46.12
N SER A 679 19.27 -111.51 46.24
CA SER A 679 18.39 -110.43 46.73
C SER A 679 18.48 -110.16 48.25
N ARG A 680 19.34 -110.88 48.98
CA ARG A 680 19.52 -110.76 50.44
C ARG A 680 20.57 -109.74 50.85
N VAL A 681 21.39 -109.26 49.91
CA VAL A 681 22.50 -108.35 50.21
C VAL A 681 21.98 -106.93 50.46
N VAL A 682 22.23 -106.40 51.65
CA VAL A 682 21.84 -105.02 52.00
C VAL A 682 22.93 -104.07 51.56
N VAL A 683 22.67 -103.30 50.50
CA VAL A 683 23.57 -102.24 50.02
C VAL A 683 23.14 -100.91 50.61
N THR A 684 24.00 -100.26 51.39
CA THR A 684 23.79 -98.91 51.96
C THR A 684 24.84 -97.93 51.45
N TRP A 685 24.44 -96.68 51.16
CA TRP A 685 25.39 -95.62 50.81
C TRP A 685 25.51 -94.60 51.95
N SER A 686 26.72 -94.07 52.17
CA SER A 686 27.00 -93.01 53.14
C SER A 686 27.64 -91.82 52.44
N GLY A 687 26.94 -90.69 52.44
CA GLY A 687 26.97 -89.71 51.35
C GLY A 687 27.93 -88.53 51.40
N ASP A 688 28.95 -88.47 52.26
CA ASP A 688 29.89 -87.32 52.21
C ASP A 688 31.26 -87.57 52.86
N GLY A 689 32.22 -88.14 52.12
CA GLY A 689 33.63 -88.15 52.50
C GLY A 689 34.30 -86.81 52.16
N ARG A 690 34.15 -85.77 52.99
CA ARG A 690 34.74 -84.44 52.71
C ARG A 690 36.24 -84.41 53.00
N LEU A 691 37.07 -84.38 51.95
CA LEU A 691 38.50 -84.08 52.05
C LEU A 691 38.77 -82.61 51.67
N THR A 692 39.26 -81.83 52.64
CA THR A 692 39.56 -80.40 52.51
C THR A 692 41.05 -80.15 52.25
N SER A 693 41.56 -80.57 51.08
CA SER A 693 42.83 -80.02 50.58
C SER A 693 42.96 -80.08 49.06
N SER A 694 43.58 -79.03 48.51
CA SER A 694 43.74 -78.72 47.08
C SER A 694 44.75 -79.59 46.31
N VAL A 695 45.00 -80.84 46.75
CA VAL A 695 45.95 -81.78 46.10
C VAL A 695 45.25 -82.90 45.31
N LEU A 696 43.91 -82.99 45.31
CA LEU A 696 43.23 -84.12 44.68
C LEU A 696 42.40 -83.70 43.45
N ARG A 697 43.05 -83.63 42.29
CA ARG A 697 42.37 -83.70 40.98
C ARG A 697 41.91 -85.11 40.61
N ALA A 698 42.10 -86.12 41.48
CA ALA A 698 42.00 -87.55 41.14
C ALA A 698 40.98 -88.38 41.96
N PHE A 699 40.01 -87.80 42.66
CA PHE A 699 39.05 -88.57 43.49
C PHE A 699 37.60 -88.16 43.25
N ARG A 700 37.12 -88.38 42.01
CA ARG A 700 35.69 -88.48 41.70
C ARG A 700 35.33 -89.97 41.63
N VAL A 701 35.45 -90.70 42.72
CA VAL A 701 35.35 -92.18 42.74
C VAL A 701 34.28 -92.65 43.70
N VAL A 702 33.96 -93.94 43.62
CA VAL A 702 33.15 -94.65 44.60
C VAL A 702 33.93 -95.87 45.09
N GLU A 703 33.92 -96.09 46.40
CA GLU A 703 34.59 -97.23 47.03
C GLU A 703 33.56 -98.17 47.68
N LEU A 704 33.81 -99.48 47.53
CA LEU A 704 32.91 -100.56 47.92
C LEU A 704 33.55 -101.38 49.05
N PHE A 705 32.83 -101.51 50.16
CA PHE A 705 33.21 -102.34 51.29
C PHE A 705 32.13 -103.39 51.53
N ALA A 706 32.50 -104.65 51.77
CA ALA A 706 31.54 -105.65 52.24
C ALA A 706 32.08 -106.48 53.39
N ASN A 707 31.17 -107.15 54.09
CA ASN A 707 31.47 -108.00 55.25
C ASN A 707 31.98 -109.38 54.89
#